data_AF-A0A0B7NCM9-F1
#
_entry.id   AF-A0A0B7NCM9-F1
#
_cell.length_a   1.000
_cell.length_b   1.000
_cell.length_c   1.000
_cell.angle_alpha   90.00
_cell.angle_beta   90.00
_cell.angle_gamma   90.00
#
_symmetry.space_group_name_H-M   'P 1'
#
loop_
_entity.id
_entity.type
_entity.pdbx_description
1 polymer ?
#
loop_
_entity_poly.entity_id
_entity_poly.type
_entity_poly.pdbx_seq_one_letter_code
_entity_poly.pdbx_strand_id
1 'polypeptide(L)'
;MTILPLKNCKPGIANVSLRKLANLAIQPGTWVKIYDEQCKVYHCSIWPADIPDNLIMVNKFIQYEGIEAESGTIEPMDKVVTAVKVDLSYRVNKEATDEQQLMEFGFVFDRASNAQRNLYVRSIVNSTVILTSTYPDNLPVFLAPASMVNLVNGNELDRAQVSDLEKSLEAMSLASDFAENNNTSSLQIAYRGLYEVVCFPFLYKDWIKQLGIECPKGVLLYGPPGVGKTFLVSSIAKKCNAKMFTIQGSEVFGPFLGESEERLRAKFTDAKNYAINENVPVVLFIDEIDALTPKRDSARSHENRMVAQLLTLMDGIESRGRLVIVGATNRPNSIDPALRRPGRFDREIHMEPLSAIDRYSLIETQTAKMPLGSSVDMEALASMTNGYVAADINSMCREAAMSAVRRASKKGDPPHSRLQVSMLDFKNAFAAIGPSMTRGFQVQVDQMKWDDVGGLEDVKKRLKQAVEWPLRYKNSFQRLGLKPPRGILLYGPPGCSKTTLVKVIASSANVSFLSINGAQLYSPFVGDSEKVVRTTFQKARASAPAIIFLDETEAIVGKRNMGNGGSSGDSVQERVLSSLLNEMDGVESADSVLVVGATNRPDMLDAALMRPGRFDQALYVPPPDEKARLEILKIHTKHIPLDVDVDLPNIAKRTNYYTGADLQNVCREAAMVALRKLNTAANVLPALHAIMIPENAVLIKQGAEARVYYLQTFLTVPNGCIAKERFKKTYRHPDLDQFLTTRRVVQEARCLYKCKKAGMDTPTVYHIDIPTATIFMENITGITIKQRLLDNQETGYKNVDTDLLAVQIGTSLAKMHSLNVIHGDLTTSNLMLREKENSLVVIDFGLSSISTLIEDKAVDLYVLERAFASTHPQTELLFEKIVEFYLKNSKQSKQIWTKLEDVRTRGRKRSMVG
;
A
#
# COMPACT_ATOMS: atom_id res chain seq x y z
N MET A 1 40.44 -55.11 26.01
CA MET A 1 38.97 -55.00 26.08
C MET A 1 38.40 -55.74 24.89
N THR A 2 37.24 -56.40 25.00
CA THR A 2 36.74 -57.19 23.86
C THR A 2 35.76 -56.36 23.02
N ILE A 3 36.12 -56.10 21.76
CA ILE A 3 35.24 -55.47 20.78
C ILE A 3 34.47 -56.58 20.06
N LEU A 4 33.14 -56.59 20.18
CA LEU A 4 32.30 -57.60 19.52
C LEU A 4 31.49 -56.98 18.36
N PRO A 5 31.53 -57.57 17.15
CA PRO A 5 30.73 -57.11 16.03
C PRO A 5 29.29 -57.60 16.16
N LEU A 6 28.33 -56.66 16.11
CA LEU A 6 26.91 -56.97 16.29
C LEU A 6 26.12 -56.85 14.99
N LYS A 7 25.50 -57.95 14.55
CA LYS A 7 24.71 -58.01 13.30
C LYS A 7 23.44 -57.15 13.32
N ASN A 8 22.91 -56.78 14.50
CA ASN A 8 21.61 -56.11 14.66
C ASN A 8 21.70 -54.62 15.08
N CYS A 9 22.89 -54.04 15.16
CA CYS A 9 23.04 -52.61 15.47
C CYS A 9 22.92 -51.75 14.20
N LYS A 10 22.42 -50.51 14.32
CA LYS A 10 22.42 -49.56 13.20
C LYS A 10 23.87 -49.28 12.76
N PRO A 11 24.16 -49.19 11.45
CA PRO A 11 25.50 -48.90 10.95
C PRO A 11 26.01 -47.53 11.44
N GLY A 12 27.30 -47.44 11.79
CA GLY A 12 27.92 -46.23 12.35
C GLY A 12 27.61 -45.93 13.83
N ILE A 13 27.03 -46.89 14.56
CA ILE A 13 26.75 -46.78 16.00
C ILE A 13 27.59 -47.78 16.80
N ALA A 14 28.21 -47.30 17.88
CA ALA A 14 28.80 -48.13 18.93
C ALA A 14 27.97 -48.04 20.21
N ASN A 15 27.73 -49.19 20.83
CA ASN A 15 27.03 -49.28 22.10
C ASN A 15 28.01 -49.56 23.22
N VAL A 16 27.96 -48.74 24.27
CA VAL A 16 28.84 -48.79 25.44
C VAL A 16 27.99 -48.70 26.71
N SER A 17 28.49 -49.25 27.83
CA SER A 17 27.80 -49.15 29.11
C SER A 17 27.64 -47.70 29.57
N LEU A 18 26.55 -47.42 30.29
CA LEU A 18 26.23 -46.08 30.79
C LEU A 18 27.26 -45.57 31.82
N ARG A 19 27.85 -46.47 32.61
CA ARG A 19 28.92 -46.15 33.58
C ARG A 19 30.21 -45.73 32.92
N LYS A 20 30.58 -46.39 31.81
CA LYS A 20 31.82 -46.09 31.08
C LYS A 20 31.75 -44.79 30.29
N LEU A 21 30.57 -44.47 29.73
CA LEU A 21 30.30 -43.15 29.15
C LEU A 21 30.43 -42.02 30.19
N ALA A 22 29.93 -42.24 31.41
CA ALA A 22 30.07 -41.28 32.50
C ALA A 22 31.55 -41.07 32.91
N ASN A 23 32.35 -42.13 32.94
CA ASN A 23 33.79 -42.05 33.28
C ASN A 23 34.62 -41.32 32.21
N LEU A 24 34.23 -41.42 30.93
CA LEU A 24 34.91 -40.75 29.81
C LEU A 24 34.45 -39.30 29.60
N ALA A 25 33.41 -38.85 30.32
CA ALA A 25 32.78 -37.53 30.14
C ALA A 25 32.30 -37.24 28.70
N ILE A 26 31.95 -38.28 27.93
CA ILE A 26 31.47 -38.15 26.54
C ILE A 26 29.94 -38.19 26.53
N GLN A 27 29.29 -37.24 25.83
CA GLN A 27 27.84 -37.24 25.69
C GLN A 27 27.33 -38.32 24.72
N PRO A 28 26.20 -38.98 25.01
CA PRO A 28 25.52 -39.87 24.05
C PRO A 28 25.29 -39.18 22.69
N GLY A 29 25.60 -39.87 21.59
CA GLY A 29 25.49 -39.38 20.23
C GLY A 29 26.75 -38.67 19.69
N THR A 30 27.77 -38.47 20.52
CA THR A 30 29.06 -37.92 20.09
C THR A 30 29.82 -38.93 19.23
N TRP A 31 30.47 -38.46 18.16
CA TRP A 31 31.35 -39.26 17.31
C TRP A 31 32.70 -39.50 17.98
N VAL A 32 33.18 -40.74 17.90
CA VAL A 32 34.43 -41.17 18.51
C VAL A 32 35.25 -42.05 17.58
N LYS A 33 36.54 -42.17 17.89
CA LYS A 33 37.45 -43.20 17.39
C LYS A 33 37.57 -44.30 18.44
N ILE A 34 37.40 -45.56 18.03
CA ILE A 34 37.60 -46.73 18.88
C ILE A 34 38.73 -47.57 18.29
N TYR A 35 39.78 -47.84 19.08
CA TYR A 35 40.95 -48.60 18.63
C TYR A 35 40.84 -50.08 19.00
N ASP A 36 41.23 -50.97 18.09
CA ASP A 36 41.22 -52.43 18.24
C ASP A 36 42.63 -53.02 18.46
N GLU A 37 42.71 -54.27 18.94
CA GLU A 37 43.97 -55.02 19.16
C GLU A 37 44.75 -55.27 17.86
N GLN A 38 44.11 -55.13 16.70
CA GLN A 38 44.69 -55.33 15.36
C GLN A 38 45.04 -54.01 14.63
N CYS A 39 45.27 -52.90 15.35
CA CYS A 39 45.52 -51.56 14.76
C CYS A 39 44.37 -51.04 13.89
N LYS A 40 43.14 -51.51 14.13
CA LYS A 40 41.94 -51.07 13.42
C LYS A 40 41.28 -49.94 14.18
N VAL A 41 40.90 -48.87 13.47
CA VAL A 41 40.21 -47.71 14.04
C VAL A 41 38.78 -47.68 13.53
N TYR A 42 37.82 -47.72 14.44
CA TYR A 42 36.39 -47.60 14.14
C TYR A 42 35.90 -46.18 14.40
N HIS A 43 35.28 -45.56 13.40
CA HIS A 43 34.63 -44.26 13.53
C HIS A 43 33.12 -44.44 13.69
N CYS A 44 32.57 -44.03 14.84
CA CYS A 44 31.16 -44.28 15.15
C CYS A 44 30.59 -43.29 16.18
N SER A 45 29.27 -43.13 16.19
CA SER A 45 28.56 -42.42 17.26
C SER A 45 28.30 -43.36 18.45
N ILE A 46 28.62 -42.93 19.68
CA ILE A 46 28.40 -43.78 20.86
C ILE A 46 26.99 -43.58 21.42
N TRP A 47 26.31 -44.68 21.73
CA TRP A 47 25.06 -44.68 22.48
C TRP A 47 25.15 -45.57 23.73
N PRO A 48 24.50 -45.18 24.85
CA PRO A 48 24.43 -46.02 26.02
C PRO A 48 23.55 -47.24 25.77
N ALA A 49 24.00 -48.41 26.22
CA ALA A 49 23.23 -49.64 26.22
C ALA A 49 23.55 -50.49 27.46
N ASP A 50 22.67 -51.43 27.79
CA ASP A 50 22.80 -52.30 28.95
C ASP A 50 23.79 -53.45 28.67
N ILE A 51 25.07 -53.16 28.79
CA ILE A 51 26.21 -54.02 28.41
C ILE A 51 27.27 -53.97 29.52
N PRO A 52 28.03 -55.04 29.80
CA PRO A 52 29.15 -55.01 30.74
C PRO A 52 30.23 -53.98 30.38
N ASP A 53 30.83 -53.33 31.39
CA ASP A 53 31.82 -52.24 31.22
C ASP A 53 33.09 -52.65 30.41
N ASN A 54 33.40 -53.94 30.38
CA ASN A 54 34.57 -54.48 29.67
C ASN A 54 34.32 -54.75 28.18
N LEU A 55 33.10 -54.53 27.70
CA LEU A 55 32.66 -54.83 26.34
C LEU A 55 32.27 -53.55 25.60
N ILE A 56 32.70 -53.44 24.35
CA ILE A 56 32.26 -52.40 23.41
C ILE A 56 31.66 -53.11 22.21
N MET A 57 30.40 -52.83 21.91
CA MET A 57 29.71 -53.44 20.78
C MET A 57 29.70 -52.45 19.61
N VAL A 58 30.39 -52.79 18.53
CA VAL A 58 30.61 -51.89 17.38
C VAL A 58 30.08 -52.55 16.12
N ASN A 59 29.36 -51.79 15.27
CA ASN A 59 29.02 -52.25 13.92
C ASN A 59 30.18 -51.91 12.96
N LYS A 60 30.63 -52.88 12.16
CA LYS A 60 31.87 -52.86 11.32
C LYS A 60 31.82 -51.92 10.11
N PHE A 61 31.08 -50.82 10.16
CA PHE A 61 30.74 -50.06 8.95
C PHE A 61 31.84 -49.10 8.47
N ILE A 62 32.72 -48.59 9.35
CA ILE A 62 33.81 -47.67 8.97
C ILE A 62 35.06 -48.08 9.73
N GLN A 63 36.00 -48.71 9.04
CA GLN A 63 37.25 -49.23 9.60
C GLN A 63 38.44 -48.66 8.81
N TYR A 64 39.42 -48.09 9.51
CA TYR A 64 40.68 -47.65 8.91
C TYR A 64 41.86 -48.38 9.55
N GLU A 65 42.97 -48.50 8.82
CA GLU A 65 44.27 -48.86 9.40
C GLU A 65 44.82 -47.64 10.14
N GLY A 66 45.00 -47.78 11.45
CA GLY A 66 45.50 -46.71 12.32
C GLY A 66 46.87 -47.01 12.91
N ILE A 67 47.39 -46.03 13.64
CA ILE A 67 48.65 -46.10 14.39
C ILE A 67 48.44 -46.99 15.63
N GLU A 68 49.48 -47.71 16.07
CA GLU A 68 49.46 -48.55 17.28
C GLU A 68 48.96 -47.77 18.51
N ALA A 69 47.80 -48.16 19.03
CA ALA A 69 47.18 -47.64 20.25
C ALA A 69 46.62 -48.79 21.10
N GLU A 70 46.45 -48.57 22.40
CA GLU A 70 45.87 -49.58 23.30
C GLU A 70 44.41 -49.90 22.93
N SER A 71 44.10 -51.19 22.79
CA SER A 71 42.76 -51.64 22.40
C SER A 71 41.66 -51.27 23.40
N GLY A 72 40.58 -50.72 22.89
CA GLY A 72 39.41 -50.26 23.64
C GLY A 72 39.51 -48.81 24.10
N THR A 73 40.53 -48.06 23.68
CA THR A 73 40.59 -46.60 23.84
C THR A 73 39.52 -45.93 22.99
N ILE A 74 38.82 -44.96 23.59
CA ILE A 74 37.72 -44.20 22.98
C ILE A 74 38.12 -42.72 23.00
N GLU A 75 38.35 -42.13 21.83
CA GLU A 75 38.71 -40.72 21.70
C GLU A 75 37.59 -39.92 21.03
N PRO A 76 37.15 -38.78 21.59
CA PRO A 76 36.16 -37.92 20.94
C PRO A 76 36.70 -37.29 19.65
N MET A 77 35.87 -37.22 18.62
CA MET A 77 36.20 -36.50 17.37
C MET A 77 35.67 -35.07 17.41
N ASP A 78 36.52 -34.11 17.02
CA ASP A 78 36.22 -32.67 17.15
C ASP A 78 35.18 -32.12 16.15
N LYS A 79 34.83 -32.86 15.08
CA LYS A 79 33.61 -32.70 14.22
C LYS A 79 33.71 -33.61 13.00
N VAL A 80 32.59 -34.19 12.58
CA VAL A 80 32.44 -34.83 11.25
C VAL A 80 31.86 -33.77 10.30
N VAL A 81 32.56 -33.48 9.20
CA VAL A 81 32.15 -32.45 8.22
C VAL A 81 31.12 -33.06 7.24
N THR A 82 30.31 -32.25 6.57
CA THR A 82 29.42 -32.66 5.47
C THR A 82 30.14 -32.49 4.13
N ALA A 83 30.11 -33.50 3.26
CA ALA A 83 30.88 -33.55 2.03
C ALA A 83 30.25 -32.62 1.02
N VAL A 84 31.04 -31.75 0.42
CA VAL A 84 30.57 -30.92 -0.69
C VAL A 84 30.70 -31.70 -2.00
N LYS A 85 31.75 -32.52 -2.13
CA LYS A 85 32.04 -33.38 -3.27
C LYS A 85 32.61 -34.72 -2.81
N VAL A 86 32.14 -35.82 -3.42
CA VAL A 86 32.65 -37.18 -3.23
C VAL A 86 33.01 -37.76 -4.59
N ASP A 87 34.28 -38.10 -4.79
CA ASP A 87 34.76 -38.77 -6.00
C ASP A 87 34.84 -40.27 -5.74
N LEU A 88 34.08 -41.04 -6.52
CA LEU A 88 33.93 -42.49 -6.44
C LEU A 88 34.57 -43.13 -7.68
N SER A 89 35.51 -44.07 -7.51
CA SER A 89 36.06 -44.88 -8.60
C SER A 89 35.41 -46.26 -8.65
N TYR A 90 35.28 -46.90 -9.79
CA TYR A 90 34.84 -48.30 -9.86
C TYR A 90 36.01 -49.27 -10.05
N ARG A 91 35.93 -50.48 -9.47
CA ARG A 91 36.85 -51.61 -9.76
C ARG A 91 36.09 -52.92 -9.63
N VAL A 92 36.04 -53.74 -10.68
CA VAL A 92 35.39 -55.05 -10.63
C VAL A 92 36.27 -56.03 -9.85
N ASN A 93 35.83 -56.43 -8.66
CA ASN A 93 36.45 -57.51 -7.90
C ASN A 93 35.48 -58.71 -7.86
N LYS A 94 35.75 -59.75 -8.67
CA LYS A 94 34.84 -60.90 -8.85
C LYS A 94 34.78 -61.85 -7.64
N GLU A 95 35.62 -61.66 -6.62
CA GLU A 95 35.79 -62.62 -5.51
C GLU A 95 35.38 -62.06 -4.13
N ALA A 96 34.92 -60.82 -4.04
CA ALA A 96 34.55 -60.22 -2.75
C ALA A 96 33.11 -60.63 -2.34
N THR A 97 32.95 -61.20 -1.15
CA THR A 97 31.63 -61.51 -0.56
C THR A 97 30.87 -60.23 -0.19
N ASP A 98 29.53 -60.28 -0.18
CA ASP A 98 28.66 -59.16 0.24
C ASP A 98 29.11 -58.52 1.57
N GLU A 99 29.65 -59.34 2.48
CA GLU A 99 30.18 -58.92 3.79
C GLU A 99 31.53 -58.16 3.68
N GLN A 100 32.40 -58.47 2.72
CA GLN A 100 33.64 -57.73 2.46
C GLN A 100 33.36 -56.39 1.76
N GLN A 101 32.38 -56.35 0.85
CA GLN A 101 31.99 -55.14 0.12
C GLN A 101 31.33 -54.09 1.04
N LEU A 102 30.55 -54.54 2.03
CA LEU A 102 29.95 -53.68 3.05
C LEU A 102 30.99 -53.07 4.01
N MET A 103 32.17 -53.67 4.16
CA MET A 103 33.23 -53.18 5.05
C MET A 103 34.09 -52.05 4.44
N GLU A 104 34.06 -51.86 3.11
CA GLU A 104 34.89 -50.84 2.42
C GLU A 104 34.20 -49.45 2.28
N PHE A 105 32.93 -49.31 2.68
CA PHE A 105 32.18 -48.05 2.54
C PHE A 105 32.47 -47.03 3.64
N GLY A 106 33.27 -46.01 3.33
CA GLY A 106 33.75 -44.99 4.29
C GLY A 106 32.86 -43.75 4.52
N PHE A 107 31.53 -43.78 4.32
CA PHE A 107 30.67 -42.60 4.54
C PHE A 107 29.33 -42.91 5.25
N VAL A 108 28.76 -41.89 5.91
CA VAL A 108 27.46 -41.97 6.61
C VAL A 108 26.46 -40.99 5.99
N PHE A 109 25.24 -41.46 5.71
CA PHE A 109 24.14 -40.59 5.26
C PHE A 109 23.54 -39.84 6.44
N ASP A 110 23.55 -38.51 6.42
CA ASP A 110 22.82 -37.74 7.42
C ASP A 110 21.31 -37.71 7.07
N ARG A 111 20.45 -38.02 8.05
CA ARG A 111 18.97 -37.88 7.97
C ARG A 111 18.21 -38.53 6.80
N ALA A 112 18.80 -39.41 6.00
CA ALA A 112 18.08 -40.13 4.94
C ALA A 112 17.12 -41.22 5.51
N SER A 113 15.96 -41.40 4.88
CA SER A 113 15.01 -42.45 5.26
C SER A 113 15.62 -43.84 5.05
N ASN A 114 15.26 -44.83 5.88
CA ASN A 114 15.81 -46.20 5.79
C ASN A 114 15.59 -46.84 4.40
N ALA A 115 14.48 -46.50 3.73
CA ALA A 115 14.19 -46.96 2.38
C ALA A 115 15.17 -46.38 1.35
N GLN A 116 15.48 -45.09 1.43
CA GLN A 116 16.46 -44.43 0.56
C GLN A 116 17.87 -44.94 0.82
N ARG A 117 18.29 -45.07 2.08
CA ARG A 117 19.60 -45.65 2.44
C ARG A 117 19.77 -47.06 1.90
N ASN A 118 18.74 -47.90 1.99
CA ASN A 118 18.77 -49.26 1.45
C ASN A 118 18.77 -49.29 -0.08
N LEU A 119 18.11 -48.34 -0.75
CA LEU A 119 18.18 -48.16 -2.21
C LEU A 119 19.60 -47.74 -2.65
N TYR A 120 20.20 -46.75 -1.98
CA TYR A 120 21.57 -46.29 -2.23
C TYR A 120 22.60 -47.40 -2.06
N VAL A 121 22.51 -48.19 -0.98
CA VAL A 121 23.44 -49.30 -0.73
C VAL A 121 23.23 -50.42 -1.76
N ARG A 122 21.98 -50.77 -2.12
CA ARG A 122 21.70 -51.83 -3.10
C ARG A 122 22.14 -51.49 -4.53
N SER A 123 22.01 -50.22 -4.96
CA SER A 123 22.45 -49.81 -6.29
C SER A 123 23.98 -49.86 -6.43
N ILE A 124 24.71 -49.57 -5.35
CA ILE A 124 26.18 -49.53 -5.35
C ILE A 124 26.79 -50.92 -5.08
N VAL A 125 26.20 -51.77 -4.23
CA VAL A 125 26.66 -53.14 -3.99
C VAL A 125 26.63 -54.00 -5.26
N ASN A 126 25.69 -53.75 -6.17
CA ASN A 126 25.66 -54.46 -7.46
C ASN A 126 26.78 -54.05 -8.43
N SER A 127 27.48 -52.94 -8.19
CA SER A 127 28.48 -52.37 -9.09
C SER A 127 29.65 -51.82 -8.27
N THR A 128 30.64 -52.65 -8.02
CA THR A 128 31.81 -52.40 -7.17
C THR A 128 32.46 -51.01 -7.36
N VAL A 129 32.25 -50.12 -6.38
CA VAL A 129 32.70 -48.72 -6.35
C VAL A 129 33.52 -48.46 -5.07
N ILE A 130 34.74 -47.93 -5.23
CA ILE A 130 35.72 -47.54 -4.20
C ILE A 130 35.76 -46.01 -4.09
N LEU A 131 35.67 -45.48 -2.87
CA LEU A 131 35.81 -44.05 -2.60
C LEU A 131 37.27 -43.60 -2.80
N THR A 132 37.49 -42.68 -3.73
CA THR A 132 38.84 -42.18 -4.07
C THR A 132 39.25 -40.95 -3.28
N SER A 133 38.33 -39.98 -3.13
CA SER A 133 38.60 -38.76 -2.34
C SER A 133 37.31 -38.07 -1.90
N THR A 134 37.36 -37.44 -0.73
CA THR A 134 36.30 -36.60 -0.18
C THR A 134 36.81 -35.17 -0.01
N TYR A 135 35.98 -34.19 -0.36
CA TYR A 135 36.29 -32.76 -0.14
C TYR A 135 35.44 -32.22 1.02
N PRO A 136 36.02 -31.53 2.03
CA PRO A 136 37.33 -30.85 2.03
C PRO A 136 38.57 -31.66 2.46
N ASP A 137 38.42 -32.81 3.12
CA ASP A 137 39.53 -33.68 3.56
C ASP A 137 39.18 -35.18 3.36
N ASN A 138 40.19 -36.06 3.25
CA ASN A 138 40.08 -37.53 3.22
C ASN A 138 39.69 -38.14 4.58
N LEU A 139 38.75 -37.48 5.28
CA LEU A 139 38.15 -37.92 6.54
C LEU A 139 36.80 -38.59 6.27
N PRO A 140 36.19 -39.33 7.21
CA PRO A 140 34.81 -39.76 7.08
C PRO A 140 33.91 -38.51 7.03
N VAL A 141 33.07 -38.40 6.01
CA VAL A 141 32.26 -37.21 5.75
C VAL A 141 30.78 -37.59 5.62
N PHE A 142 29.87 -36.73 6.07
CA PHE A 142 28.43 -36.92 5.88
C PHE A 142 28.01 -36.59 4.45
N LEU A 143 27.31 -37.51 3.78
CA LEU A 143 26.64 -37.20 2.51
C LEU A 143 25.30 -36.52 2.79
N ALA A 144 25.18 -35.26 2.38
CA ALA A 144 23.94 -34.52 2.36
C ALA A 144 23.27 -34.68 0.98
N PRO A 145 21.95 -34.48 0.86
CA PRO A 145 21.25 -34.56 -0.43
C PRO A 145 21.79 -33.62 -1.52
N ALA A 146 22.59 -32.61 -1.15
CA ALA A 146 23.19 -31.63 -2.06
C ALA A 146 24.68 -31.88 -2.35
N SER A 147 25.27 -32.95 -1.82
CA SER A 147 26.66 -33.34 -2.07
C SER A 147 26.81 -33.83 -3.50
N MET A 148 27.75 -33.29 -4.27
CA MET A 148 28.01 -33.78 -5.63
C MET A 148 28.79 -35.10 -5.57
N VAL A 149 28.25 -36.12 -6.21
CA VAL A 149 28.89 -37.43 -6.34
C VAL A 149 29.38 -37.58 -7.78
N ASN A 150 30.68 -37.66 -7.94
CA ASN A 150 31.32 -37.83 -9.25
C ASN A 150 31.87 -39.24 -9.38
N LEU A 151 31.63 -39.89 -10.51
CA LEU A 151 32.27 -41.15 -10.86
C LEU A 151 33.57 -40.88 -11.62
N VAL A 152 34.66 -41.49 -11.19
CA VAL A 152 35.97 -41.46 -11.85
C VAL A 152 36.23 -42.84 -12.46
N ASN A 153 36.50 -42.90 -13.76
CA ASN A 153 36.72 -44.18 -14.45
C ASN A 153 37.95 -44.91 -13.93
N GLY A 154 37.73 -46.03 -13.23
CA GLY A 154 38.78 -46.97 -12.85
C GLY A 154 38.76 -48.19 -13.77
N ASN A 155 39.51 -48.12 -14.88
CA ASN A 155 39.77 -49.16 -15.90
C ASN A 155 38.67 -50.22 -16.24
N GLU A 156 38.33 -50.23 -17.53
CA GLU A 156 37.59 -51.24 -18.32
C GLU A 156 36.31 -51.84 -17.70
N LEU A 157 35.21 -51.08 -17.83
CA LEU A 157 33.84 -51.58 -17.83
C LEU A 157 33.16 -51.27 -19.17
N ASP A 158 32.15 -52.07 -19.54
CA ASP A 158 31.29 -51.81 -20.69
C ASP A 158 30.52 -50.48 -20.52
N ARG A 159 30.61 -49.59 -21.53
CA ARG A 159 30.00 -48.24 -21.53
C ARG A 159 28.51 -48.22 -21.16
N ALA A 160 27.77 -49.30 -21.42
CA ALA A 160 26.34 -49.39 -21.15
C ALA A 160 26.02 -49.40 -19.64
N GLN A 161 26.73 -50.23 -18.85
CA GLN A 161 26.53 -50.33 -17.40
C GLN A 161 26.97 -49.06 -16.67
N VAL A 162 28.06 -48.44 -17.14
CA VAL A 162 28.53 -47.14 -16.65
C VAL A 162 27.48 -46.06 -16.92
N SER A 163 26.85 -46.06 -18.12
CA SER A 163 25.81 -45.07 -18.44
C SER A 163 24.53 -45.21 -17.62
N ASP A 164 24.16 -46.44 -17.24
CA ASP A 164 22.97 -46.67 -16.41
C ASP A 164 23.23 -46.31 -14.94
N LEU A 165 24.46 -46.52 -14.45
CA LEU A 165 24.92 -46.02 -13.15
C LEU A 165 25.02 -44.50 -13.13
N GLU A 166 25.60 -43.89 -14.16
CA GLU A 166 25.66 -42.44 -14.34
C GLU A 166 24.27 -41.84 -14.37
N LYS A 167 23.33 -42.36 -15.18
CA LYS A 167 21.94 -41.90 -15.20
C LYS A 167 21.23 -42.05 -13.86
N SER A 168 21.48 -43.15 -13.14
CA SER A 168 20.90 -43.37 -11.82
C SER A 168 21.47 -42.38 -10.81
N LEU A 169 22.79 -42.12 -10.82
CA LEU A 169 23.45 -41.14 -9.96
C LEU A 169 23.14 -39.69 -10.34
N GLU A 170 22.98 -39.39 -11.62
CA GLU A 170 22.56 -38.09 -12.15
C GLU A 170 21.11 -37.79 -11.78
N ALA A 171 20.18 -38.74 -11.94
CA ALA A 171 18.81 -38.65 -11.44
C ALA A 171 18.72 -38.46 -9.90
N MET A 172 19.81 -38.76 -9.18
CA MET A 172 19.93 -38.64 -7.73
C MET A 172 20.73 -37.42 -7.26
N SER A 173 21.59 -36.85 -8.12
CA SER A 173 22.21 -35.54 -7.92
C SER A 173 21.17 -34.49 -8.23
N LEU A 174 20.96 -33.54 -7.31
CA LEU A 174 20.06 -32.40 -7.49
C LEU A 174 20.28 -31.62 -8.80
N ALA A 175 21.37 -31.85 -9.54
CA ALA A 175 21.61 -31.29 -10.87
C ALA A 175 20.60 -31.73 -11.95
N SER A 176 20.00 -32.93 -11.87
CA SER A 176 19.07 -33.43 -12.90
C SER A 176 17.66 -32.86 -12.81
N ASP A 177 17.17 -32.50 -11.62
CA ASP A 177 15.91 -31.75 -11.46
C ASP A 177 15.96 -30.38 -12.19
N PHE A 178 17.16 -29.87 -12.50
CA PHE A 178 17.37 -28.61 -13.21
C PHE A 178 17.55 -28.75 -14.72
N ALA A 179 17.76 -29.96 -15.27
CA ALA A 179 18.19 -30.14 -16.66
C ALA A 179 17.06 -30.46 -17.65
N GLU A 180 15.93 -31.02 -17.23
CA GLU A 180 14.94 -31.56 -18.19
C GLU A 180 13.57 -30.84 -18.25
N ASN A 181 13.35 -29.77 -17.48
CA ASN A 181 12.14 -28.97 -17.63
C ASN A 181 12.41 -27.76 -18.55
N ASN A 182 11.96 -27.87 -19.81
CA ASN A 182 11.99 -26.81 -20.83
C ASN A 182 11.27 -25.49 -20.44
N ASN A 183 10.72 -25.40 -19.23
CA ASN A 183 10.16 -24.20 -18.61
C ASN A 183 10.97 -23.84 -17.35
N THR A 184 12.22 -23.42 -17.52
CA THR A 184 13.03 -22.93 -16.39
C THR A 184 12.45 -21.63 -15.85
N SER A 185 12.09 -21.61 -14.58
CA SER A 185 11.61 -20.41 -13.87
C SER A 185 12.67 -19.30 -13.82
N SER A 186 12.25 -18.04 -13.76
CA SER A 186 13.17 -16.90 -13.61
C SER A 186 13.98 -17.00 -12.30
N LEU A 187 13.35 -17.52 -11.24
CA LEU A 187 14.00 -17.79 -9.96
C LEU A 187 15.07 -18.88 -10.08
N GLN A 188 14.84 -19.94 -10.87
CA GLN A 188 15.87 -20.97 -11.13
C GLN A 188 17.07 -20.40 -11.86
N ILE A 189 16.87 -19.49 -12.82
CA ILE A 189 17.96 -18.82 -13.54
C ILE A 189 18.80 -17.98 -12.57
N ALA A 190 18.15 -17.18 -11.73
CA ALA A 190 18.84 -16.38 -10.72
C ALA A 190 19.55 -17.25 -9.66
N TYR A 191 18.92 -18.34 -9.23
CA TYR A 191 19.49 -19.32 -8.32
C TYR A 191 20.73 -19.98 -8.92
N ARG A 192 20.67 -20.41 -10.19
CA ARG A 192 21.79 -21.01 -10.91
C ARG A 192 22.94 -20.03 -11.04
N GLY A 193 22.67 -18.80 -11.49
CA GLY A 193 23.71 -17.78 -11.61
C GLY A 193 24.42 -17.49 -10.29
N LEU A 194 23.69 -17.44 -9.18
CA LEU A 194 24.30 -17.23 -7.87
C LEU A 194 25.04 -18.47 -7.36
N TYR A 195 24.49 -19.67 -7.62
CA TYR A 195 25.13 -20.93 -7.28
C TYR A 195 26.46 -21.10 -8.01
N GLU A 196 26.54 -20.77 -9.30
CA GLU A 196 27.79 -20.81 -10.08
C GLU A 196 28.86 -19.89 -9.45
N VAL A 197 28.50 -18.65 -9.14
CA VAL A 197 29.45 -17.68 -8.55
C VAL A 197 29.89 -18.09 -7.14
N VAL A 198 28.97 -18.58 -6.31
CA VAL A 198 29.31 -18.95 -4.93
C VAL A 198 30.04 -20.28 -4.89
N CYS A 199 29.57 -21.32 -5.58
CA CYS A 199 30.06 -22.68 -5.38
C CYS A 199 31.26 -23.04 -6.31
N PHE A 200 31.36 -22.51 -7.55
CA PHE A 200 32.45 -22.90 -8.48
C PHE A 200 33.88 -22.57 -8.00
N PRO A 201 34.14 -21.39 -7.38
CA PRO A 201 35.46 -21.09 -6.83
C PRO A 201 35.96 -22.11 -5.81
N PHE A 202 35.03 -22.77 -5.11
CA PHE A 202 35.35 -23.82 -4.13
C PHE A 202 35.54 -25.19 -4.78
N LEU A 203 34.65 -25.53 -5.71
CA LEU A 203 34.60 -26.86 -6.34
C LEU A 203 35.75 -27.08 -7.34
N TYR A 204 36.10 -26.06 -8.11
CA TYR A 204 37.01 -26.17 -9.26
C TYR A 204 38.27 -25.33 -9.09
N LYS A 205 38.76 -25.21 -7.85
CA LYS A 205 39.93 -24.38 -7.50
C LYS A 205 41.16 -24.70 -8.36
N ASP A 206 41.42 -25.99 -8.62
CA ASP A 206 42.61 -26.41 -9.36
C ASP A 206 42.50 -26.11 -10.85
N TRP A 207 41.31 -26.29 -11.43
CA TRP A 207 41.04 -25.91 -12.82
C TRP A 207 41.12 -24.39 -13.01
N ILE A 208 40.62 -23.61 -12.06
CA ILE A 208 40.70 -22.15 -12.10
C ILE A 208 42.16 -21.68 -12.06
N LYS A 209 42.99 -22.31 -11.21
CA LYS A 209 44.44 -22.04 -11.16
C LYS A 209 45.15 -22.42 -12.46
N GLN A 210 44.81 -23.56 -13.06
CA GLN A 210 45.37 -24.00 -14.34
C GLN A 210 45.00 -23.05 -15.48
N LEU A 211 43.76 -22.55 -15.50
CA LEU A 211 43.28 -21.62 -16.51
C LEU A 211 43.74 -20.18 -16.28
N GLY A 212 44.30 -19.86 -15.10
CA GLY A 212 44.76 -18.51 -14.76
C GLY A 212 43.63 -17.47 -14.69
N ILE A 213 42.40 -17.90 -14.38
CA ILE A 213 41.22 -17.03 -14.35
C ILE A 213 41.03 -16.47 -12.94
N GLU A 214 40.71 -15.17 -12.81
CA GLU A 214 40.31 -14.58 -11.53
C GLU A 214 38.85 -14.92 -11.21
N CYS A 215 38.59 -15.42 -10.00
CA CYS A 215 37.23 -15.67 -9.54
C CYS A 215 36.47 -14.35 -9.34
N PRO A 216 35.16 -14.31 -9.66
CA PRO A 216 34.32 -13.17 -9.35
C PRO A 216 34.31 -12.90 -7.84
N LYS A 217 34.55 -11.65 -7.43
CA LYS A 217 34.64 -11.26 -6.01
C LYS A 217 33.28 -10.93 -5.41
N GLY A 218 32.39 -10.37 -6.22
CA GLY A 218 31.10 -9.87 -5.77
C GLY A 218 29.95 -10.09 -6.75
N VAL A 219 28.77 -10.34 -6.19
CA VAL A 219 27.49 -10.41 -6.90
C VAL A 219 26.54 -9.33 -6.39
N LEU A 220 25.94 -8.58 -7.30
CA LEU A 220 24.87 -7.63 -6.99
C LEU A 220 23.51 -8.22 -7.40
N LEU A 221 22.68 -8.52 -6.41
CA LEU A 221 21.29 -8.92 -6.58
C LEU A 221 20.40 -7.67 -6.62
N TYR A 222 19.67 -7.47 -7.71
CA TYR A 222 18.71 -6.37 -7.80
C TYR A 222 17.34 -6.82 -8.29
N GLY A 223 16.31 -6.06 -7.94
CA GLY A 223 14.91 -6.40 -8.26
C GLY A 223 13.93 -5.73 -7.29
N PRO A 224 12.62 -5.99 -7.43
CA PRO A 224 11.62 -5.43 -6.52
C PRO A 224 11.81 -5.89 -5.06
N PRO A 225 11.31 -5.13 -4.07
CA PRO A 225 11.31 -5.58 -2.68
C PRO A 225 10.39 -6.79 -2.49
N GLY A 226 10.77 -7.70 -1.60
CA GLY A 226 9.94 -8.84 -1.21
C GLY A 226 10.04 -10.09 -2.10
N VAL A 227 10.84 -10.07 -3.19
CA VAL A 227 11.07 -11.24 -4.09
C VAL A 227 11.86 -12.36 -3.42
N GLY A 228 12.39 -12.12 -2.21
CA GLY A 228 13.11 -13.12 -1.44
C GLY A 228 14.61 -13.18 -1.71
N LYS A 229 15.25 -12.04 -2.03
CA LYS A 229 16.71 -11.95 -2.25
C LYS A 229 17.51 -12.53 -1.08
N THR A 230 17.20 -12.09 0.14
CA THR A 230 17.81 -12.58 1.39
C THR A 230 17.58 -14.08 1.59
N PHE A 231 16.39 -14.59 1.23
CA PHE A 231 16.06 -16.01 1.32
C PHE A 231 16.85 -16.85 0.30
N LEU A 232 17.03 -16.36 -0.92
CA LEU A 232 17.79 -17.04 -1.97
C LEU A 232 19.27 -17.18 -1.56
N VAL A 233 19.88 -16.11 -1.06
CA VAL A 233 21.27 -16.15 -0.58
C VAL A 233 21.43 -17.09 0.62
N SER A 234 20.50 -17.02 1.59
CA SER A 234 20.51 -17.93 2.74
C SER A 234 20.37 -19.39 2.33
N SER A 235 19.53 -19.69 1.35
CA SER A 235 19.32 -21.05 0.85
C SER A 235 20.56 -21.59 0.16
N ILE A 236 21.24 -20.77 -0.65
CA ILE A 236 22.49 -21.15 -1.32
C ILE A 236 23.63 -21.32 -0.32
N ALA A 237 23.76 -20.42 0.65
CA ALA A 237 24.77 -20.54 1.71
C ALA A 237 24.60 -21.86 2.49
N LYS A 238 23.36 -22.22 2.87
CA LYS A 238 23.05 -23.50 3.52
C LYS A 238 23.41 -24.70 2.63
N LYS A 239 23.13 -24.63 1.33
CA LYS A 239 23.41 -25.72 0.39
C LYS A 239 24.91 -25.90 0.11
N CYS A 240 25.67 -24.81 -0.03
CA CYS A 240 27.13 -24.86 -0.18
C CYS A 240 27.86 -25.07 1.16
N ASN A 241 27.15 -25.35 2.27
CA ASN A 241 27.69 -25.44 3.65
C ASN A 241 28.59 -24.25 4.03
N ALA A 242 28.23 -23.06 3.55
CA ALA A 242 28.98 -21.83 3.73
C ALA A 242 28.49 -21.04 4.94
N LYS A 243 29.44 -20.44 5.68
CA LYS A 243 29.10 -19.52 6.76
C LYS A 243 28.63 -18.19 6.16
N MET A 244 27.42 -17.77 6.50
CA MET A 244 26.85 -16.50 6.08
C MET A 244 27.08 -15.43 7.16
N PHE A 245 27.75 -14.33 6.82
CA PHE A 245 27.80 -13.12 7.64
C PHE A 245 26.88 -12.07 7.02
N THR A 246 25.92 -11.58 7.79
CA THR A 246 24.98 -10.55 7.34
C THR A 246 25.41 -9.17 7.86
N ILE A 247 25.43 -8.19 6.96
CA ILE A 247 25.61 -6.77 7.28
C ILE A 247 24.30 -6.06 6.94
N GLN A 248 23.68 -5.45 7.95
CA GLN A 248 22.54 -4.56 7.77
C GLN A 248 22.98 -3.11 7.87
N GLY A 249 22.41 -2.23 7.04
CA GLY A 249 22.78 -0.80 7.03
C GLY A 249 22.68 -0.15 8.42
N SER A 250 21.64 -0.47 9.19
CA SER A 250 21.43 0.04 10.55
C SER A 250 22.48 -0.39 11.57
N GLU A 251 23.13 -1.54 11.38
CA GLU A 251 24.19 -2.01 12.30
C GLU A 251 25.51 -1.24 12.09
N VAL A 252 25.74 -0.79 10.86
CA VAL A 252 26.97 -0.12 10.47
C VAL A 252 26.99 1.33 10.95
N PHE A 253 25.87 2.05 10.89
CA PHE A 253 25.81 3.45 11.31
C PHE A 253 25.96 3.61 12.83
N GLY A 254 27.02 4.32 13.24
CA GLY A 254 27.30 4.72 14.62
C GLY A 254 27.11 6.23 14.84
N PRO A 255 26.83 6.68 16.07
CA PRO A 255 26.71 8.10 16.39
C PRO A 255 28.03 8.87 16.28
N PHE A 256 29.18 8.20 16.40
CA PHE A 256 30.50 8.83 16.35
C PHE A 256 31.13 8.78 14.95
N LEU A 257 31.88 9.83 14.60
CA LEU A 257 32.62 9.92 13.34
C LEU A 257 33.72 8.85 13.29
N GLY A 258 33.76 8.05 12.23
CA GLY A 258 34.74 6.97 12.03
C GLY A 258 34.33 5.62 12.61
N GLU A 259 33.41 5.58 13.58
CA GLU A 259 32.90 4.33 14.17
C GLU A 259 32.22 3.43 13.12
N SER A 260 31.52 4.05 12.17
CA SER A 260 30.84 3.31 11.10
C SER A 260 31.83 2.61 10.16
N GLU A 261 32.98 3.24 9.90
CA GLU A 261 34.05 2.69 9.05
C GLU A 261 34.77 1.54 9.75
N GLU A 262 35.04 1.71 11.06
CA GLU A 262 35.66 0.68 11.90
C GLU A 262 34.77 -0.55 12.04
N ARG A 263 33.46 -0.37 12.30
CA ARG A 263 32.49 -1.48 12.36
C ARG A 263 32.41 -2.25 11.04
N LEU A 264 32.39 -1.55 9.91
CA LEU A 264 32.41 -2.20 8.60
C LEU A 264 33.71 -2.99 8.40
N ARG A 265 34.86 -2.40 8.74
CA ARG A 265 36.17 -3.06 8.65
C ARG A 265 36.23 -4.30 9.53
N ALA A 266 35.75 -4.21 10.77
CA ALA A 266 35.70 -5.33 11.73
C ALA A 266 34.92 -6.52 11.17
N LYS A 267 33.74 -6.30 10.60
CA LYS A 267 32.92 -7.37 9.98
C LYS A 267 33.63 -8.04 8.81
N PHE A 268 34.35 -7.28 7.97
CA PHE A 268 35.13 -7.83 6.87
C PHE A 268 36.34 -8.62 7.37
N THR A 269 37.03 -8.15 8.41
CA THR A 269 38.15 -8.89 9.01
C THR A 269 37.69 -10.17 9.69
N ASP A 270 36.54 -10.15 10.37
CA ASP A 270 35.95 -11.35 10.99
C ASP A 270 35.61 -12.41 9.93
N ALA A 271 34.97 -11.99 8.84
CA ALA A 271 34.66 -12.89 7.72
C ALA A 271 35.94 -13.46 7.08
N LYS A 272 36.97 -12.63 6.90
CA LYS A 272 38.27 -13.05 6.37
C LYS A 272 38.98 -14.04 7.29
N ASN A 273 39.05 -13.75 8.59
CA ASN A 273 39.69 -14.61 9.58
C ASN A 273 38.97 -15.96 9.68
N TYR A 274 37.64 -15.97 9.64
CA TYR A 274 36.86 -17.20 9.63
C TYR A 274 37.14 -18.06 8.39
N ALA A 275 37.22 -17.44 7.21
CA ALA A 275 37.54 -18.14 5.96
C ALA A 275 38.96 -18.74 5.94
N ILE A 276 39.91 -18.12 6.66
CA ILE A 276 41.29 -18.59 6.76
C ILE A 276 41.41 -19.70 7.83
N ASN A 277 40.87 -19.48 9.03
CA ASN A 277 41.06 -20.36 10.18
C ASN A 277 40.28 -21.67 10.07
N GLU A 278 39.00 -21.60 9.66
CA GLU A 278 38.11 -22.77 9.62
C GLU A 278 38.16 -23.49 8.26
N ASN A 279 38.81 -22.89 7.26
CA ASN A 279 38.90 -23.43 5.89
C ASN A 279 37.53 -23.68 5.22
N VAL A 280 36.48 -22.97 5.65
CA VAL A 280 35.09 -23.07 5.13
C VAL A 280 34.77 -21.91 4.16
N PRO A 281 33.94 -22.13 3.11
CA PRO A 281 33.36 -21.05 2.31
C PRO A 281 32.64 -20.00 3.15
N VAL A 282 32.92 -18.72 2.91
CA VAL A 282 32.25 -17.61 3.60
C VAL A 282 31.50 -16.72 2.59
N VAL A 283 30.23 -16.46 2.87
CA VAL A 283 29.39 -15.53 2.11
C VAL A 283 29.14 -14.30 2.96
N LEU A 284 29.63 -13.14 2.50
CA LEU A 284 29.36 -11.85 3.13
C LEU A 284 28.16 -11.20 2.43
N PHE A 285 27.01 -11.23 3.10
CA PHE A 285 25.76 -10.69 2.56
C PHE A 285 25.50 -9.28 3.08
N ILE A 286 25.42 -8.32 2.17
CA ILE A 286 25.10 -6.92 2.47
C ILE A 286 23.69 -6.66 1.94
N ASP A 287 22.71 -6.57 2.85
CA ASP A 287 21.33 -6.24 2.48
C ASP A 287 21.15 -4.72 2.38
N GLU A 288 20.28 -4.28 1.48
CA GLU A 288 20.02 -2.85 1.20
C GLU A 288 21.30 -2.02 1.04
N ILE A 289 22.21 -2.49 0.17
CA ILE A 289 23.50 -1.84 -0.05
C ILE A 289 23.38 -0.37 -0.52
N ASP A 290 22.24 0.01 -1.11
CA ASP A 290 21.94 1.40 -1.46
C ASP A 290 21.80 2.34 -0.26
N ALA A 291 21.48 1.83 0.93
CA ALA A 291 21.51 2.61 2.16
C ALA A 291 22.94 2.95 2.61
N LEU A 292 23.89 2.05 2.34
CA LEU A 292 25.31 2.23 2.68
C LEU A 292 26.07 3.02 1.62
N THR A 293 25.63 2.93 0.36
CA THR A 293 26.41 3.40 -0.80
C THR A 293 25.62 4.29 -1.77
N PRO A 294 25.04 5.40 -1.31
CA PRO A 294 24.36 6.33 -2.20
C PRO A 294 25.32 6.99 -3.20
N LYS A 295 24.78 7.50 -4.31
CA LYS A 295 25.55 8.30 -5.27
C LYS A 295 26.17 9.54 -4.63
N ARG A 296 27.44 9.82 -4.96
CA ARG A 296 28.25 10.90 -4.38
C ARG A 296 27.63 12.28 -4.43
N ASP A 297 26.87 12.59 -5.48
CA ASP A 297 26.20 13.88 -5.66
C ASP A 297 25.02 14.10 -4.69
N SER A 298 24.41 13.01 -4.22
CA SER A 298 23.25 13.02 -3.32
C SER A 298 23.59 12.65 -1.87
N ALA A 299 24.81 12.18 -1.63
CA ALA A 299 25.24 11.58 -0.38
C ALA A 299 25.78 12.61 0.61
N ARG A 300 25.58 12.37 1.91
CA ARG A 300 26.20 13.16 2.97
C ARG A 300 27.69 12.82 3.11
N SER A 301 28.48 13.73 3.69
CA SER A 301 29.94 13.55 3.83
C SER A 301 30.36 12.23 4.52
N HIS A 302 29.58 11.75 5.50
CA HIS A 302 29.86 10.48 6.18
C HIS A 302 29.54 9.25 5.30
N GLU A 303 28.50 9.30 4.46
CA GLU A 303 28.16 8.23 3.52
C GLU A 303 29.22 8.10 2.43
N ASN A 304 29.77 9.21 1.94
CA ASN A 304 30.87 9.20 0.95
C ASN A 304 32.13 8.51 1.48
N ARG A 305 32.43 8.63 2.78
CA ARG A 305 33.55 7.90 3.39
C ARG A 305 33.26 6.42 3.54
N MET A 306 32.02 6.06 3.87
CA MET A 306 31.60 4.65 3.90
C MET A 306 31.72 3.99 2.54
N VAL A 307 31.32 4.68 1.47
CA VAL A 307 31.52 4.22 0.09
C VAL A 307 33.01 3.97 -0.16
N ALA A 308 33.88 4.95 0.11
CA ALA A 308 35.32 4.81 -0.08
C ALA A 308 35.92 3.65 0.74
N GLN A 309 35.49 3.47 1.99
CA GLN A 309 35.94 2.38 2.84
C GLN A 309 35.47 1.01 2.30
N LEU A 310 34.24 0.89 1.81
CA LEU A 310 33.77 -0.35 1.19
C LEU A 310 34.57 -0.68 -0.09
N LEU A 311 34.85 0.33 -0.92
CA LEU A 311 35.66 0.16 -2.12
C LEU A 311 37.06 -0.39 -1.79
N THR A 312 37.73 0.20 -0.80
CA THR A 312 39.06 -0.25 -0.37
C THR A 312 39.05 -1.65 0.23
N LEU A 313 37.99 -2.01 0.97
CA LEU A 313 37.82 -3.37 1.51
C LEU A 313 37.59 -4.41 0.41
N MET A 314 36.81 -4.09 -0.63
CA MET A 314 36.59 -5.00 -1.77
C MET A 314 37.86 -5.19 -2.61
N ASP A 315 38.59 -4.10 -2.87
CA ASP A 315 39.83 -4.15 -3.63
C ASP A 315 40.93 -4.94 -2.87
N GLY A 316 40.92 -4.85 -1.53
CA GLY A 316 41.84 -5.56 -0.62
C GLY A 316 41.55 -7.05 -0.39
N ILE A 317 40.50 -7.62 -0.98
CA ILE A 317 40.21 -9.06 -0.90
C ILE A 317 41.08 -9.81 -1.93
N GLU A 318 41.98 -10.65 -1.42
CA GLU A 318 42.75 -11.61 -2.22
C GLU A 318 41.82 -12.64 -2.87
N SER A 319 42.04 -12.91 -4.16
CA SER A 319 41.27 -13.81 -5.02
C SER A 319 41.49 -15.30 -4.71
N ARG A 320 41.76 -15.69 -3.45
CA ARG A 320 41.84 -17.11 -3.05
C ARG A 320 40.49 -17.84 -3.17
N GLY A 321 39.42 -17.15 -3.60
CA GLY A 321 38.12 -17.71 -3.95
C GLY A 321 37.24 -18.11 -2.76
N ARG A 322 37.68 -17.80 -1.52
CA ARG A 322 37.02 -18.30 -0.30
C ARG A 322 35.99 -17.37 0.34
N LEU A 323 36.02 -16.09 -0.03
CA LEU A 323 35.11 -15.07 0.45
C LEU A 323 34.40 -14.48 -0.76
N VAL A 324 33.07 -14.62 -0.81
CA VAL A 324 32.23 -14.04 -1.85
C VAL A 324 31.32 -13.00 -1.23
N ILE A 325 31.29 -11.79 -1.82
CA ILE A 325 30.40 -10.71 -1.37
C ILE A 325 29.12 -10.75 -2.18
N VAL A 326 27.97 -10.72 -1.50
CA VAL A 326 26.67 -10.63 -2.16
C VAL A 326 25.96 -9.38 -1.65
N GLY A 327 25.80 -8.38 -2.52
CA GLY A 327 25.04 -7.17 -2.24
C GLY A 327 23.62 -7.29 -2.75
N ALA A 328 22.61 -6.87 -1.98
CA ALA A 328 21.23 -6.80 -2.44
C ALA A 328 20.74 -5.34 -2.47
N THR A 329 20.12 -4.91 -3.57
CA THR A 329 19.51 -3.57 -3.69
C THR A 329 18.16 -3.62 -4.39
N ASN A 330 17.23 -2.75 -4.00
CA ASN A 330 15.98 -2.57 -4.73
C ASN A 330 16.12 -1.56 -5.88
N ARG A 331 17.21 -0.78 -5.88
CA ARG A 331 17.43 0.34 -6.79
C ARG A 331 18.88 0.28 -7.32
N PRO A 332 19.13 -0.44 -8.41
CA PRO A 332 20.49 -0.56 -8.97
C PRO A 332 21.07 0.78 -9.47
N ASN A 333 20.21 1.80 -9.64
CA ASN A 333 20.63 3.13 -10.09
C ASN A 333 20.97 4.10 -8.95
N SER A 334 20.73 3.74 -7.68
CA SER A 334 21.09 4.59 -6.53
C SER A 334 22.46 4.28 -5.94
N ILE A 335 23.05 3.13 -6.30
CA ILE A 335 24.40 2.75 -5.86
C ILE A 335 25.49 3.53 -6.61
N ASP A 336 26.65 3.71 -5.98
CA ASP A 336 27.83 4.30 -6.61
C ASP A 336 28.29 3.47 -7.83
N PRO A 337 28.43 4.07 -9.03
CA PRO A 337 28.84 3.34 -10.23
C PRO A 337 30.20 2.65 -10.12
N ALA A 338 31.09 3.09 -9.23
CA ALA A 338 32.39 2.48 -9.01
C ALA A 338 32.26 1.09 -8.38
N LEU A 339 31.18 0.78 -7.66
CA LEU A 339 30.92 -0.56 -7.12
C LEU A 339 30.54 -1.56 -8.21
N ARG A 340 29.92 -1.09 -9.31
CA ARG A 340 29.48 -1.90 -10.46
C ARG A 340 30.59 -2.18 -11.48
N ARG A 341 31.83 -1.71 -11.22
CA ARG A 341 32.96 -1.95 -12.11
C ARG A 341 33.55 -3.35 -11.87
N PRO A 342 34.07 -4.02 -12.92
CA PRO A 342 34.83 -5.25 -12.76
C PRO A 342 35.97 -5.11 -11.75
N GLY A 343 36.20 -6.15 -10.94
CA GLY A 343 37.05 -6.18 -9.75
C GLY A 343 36.29 -6.03 -8.42
N ARG A 344 34.98 -5.75 -8.46
CA ARG A 344 34.11 -5.52 -7.29
C ARG A 344 32.82 -6.33 -7.41
N PHE A 345 31.71 -5.73 -7.83
CA PHE A 345 30.52 -6.48 -8.24
C PHE A 345 30.64 -6.84 -9.71
N ASP A 346 31.25 -7.99 -9.98
CA ASP A 346 31.53 -8.49 -11.33
C ASP A 346 30.28 -9.04 -12.02
N ARG A 347 29.30 -9.48 -11.23
CA ARG A 347 28.06 -10.07 -11.71
C ARG A 347 26.87 -9.36 -11.13
N GLU A 348 25.95 -8.97 -12.01
CA GLU A 348 24.64 -8.46 -11.62
C GLU A 348 23.58 -9.50 -11.97
N ILE A 349 22.76 -9.87 -10.99
CA ILE A 349 21.67 -10.83 -11.16
C ILE A 349 20.36 -10.10 -10.93
N HIS A 350 19.56 -10.01 -12.00
CA HIS A 350 18.21 -9.47 -11.94
C HIS A 350 17.26 -10.54 -11.39
N MET A 351 16.60 -10.21 -10.28
CA MET A 351 15.51 -10.99 -9.71
C MET A 351 14.19 -10.47 -10.27
N GLU A 352 13.64 -11.21 -11.21
CA GLU A 352 12.33 -10.91 -11.78
C GLU A 352 11.20 -11.25 -10.79
N PRO A 353 10.03 -10.59 -10.94
CA PRO A 353 8.80 -11.03 -10.30
C PRO A 353 8.42 -12.46 -10.68
N LEU A 354 7.70 -13.13 -9.78
CA LEU A 354 7.36 -14.54 -9.90
C LEU A 354 6.40 -14.81 -11.07
N SER A 355 6.78 -15.73 -11.94
CA SER A 355 5.90 -16.29 -12.97
C SER A 355 4.75 -17.10 -12.34
N ALA A 356 3.71 -17.47 -13.11
CA ALA A 356 2.64 -18.32 -12.60
C ALA A 356 3.16 -19.68 -12.09
N ILE A 357 4.17 -20.25 -12.77
CA ILE A 357 4.83 -21.50 -12.40
C ILE A 357 5.62 -21.32 -11.10
N ASP A 358 6.28 -20.16 -10.95
CA ASP A 358 7.09 -19.83 -9.79
C ASP A 358 6.20 -19.60 -8.57
N ARG A 359 5.02 -18.97 -8.77
CA ARG A 359 4.03 -18.79 -7.71
C ARG A 359 3.44 -20.12 -7.27
N TYR A 360 3.14 -21.02 -8.21
CA TYR A 360 2.68 -22.37 -7.89
C TYR A 360 3.71 -23.10 -7.01
N SER A 361 4.96 -23.19 -7.47
CA SER A 361 6.03 -23.88 -6.73
C SER A 361 6.32 -23.23 -5.37
N LEU A 362 6.22 -21.91 -5.27
CA LEU A 362 6.37 -21.20 -4.00
C LEU A 362 5.20 -21.51 -3.04
N ILE A 363 3.95 -21.46 -3.52
CA ILE A 363 2.77 -21.80 -2.70
C ILE A 363 2.88 -23.24 -2.22
N GLU A 364 3.24 -24.18 -3.10
CA GLU A 364 3.46 -25.58 -2.76
C GLU A 364 4.54 -25.74 -1.68
N THR A 365 5.69 -25.07 -1.85
CA THR A 365 6.78 -25.10 -0.87
C THR A 365 6.38 -24.51 0.48
N GLN A 366 5.61 -23.41 0.50
CA GLN A 366 5.15 -22.78 1.74
C GLN A 366 4.06 -23.59 2.43
N THR A 367 3.19 -24.25 1.66
CA THR A 367 2.10 -25.06 2.18
C THR A 367 2.49 -26.50 2.49
N ALA A 368 3.68 -26.97 2.08
CA ALA A 368 4.21 -28.30 2.42
C ALA A 368 4.27 -28.57 3.94
N LYS A 369 4.38 -27.52 4.76
CA LYS A 369 4.37 -27.61 6.23
C LYS A 369 2.97 -27.45 6.85
N MET A 370 1.94 -27.17 6.04
CA MET A 370 0.59 -26.85 6.49
C MET A 370 -0.38 -28.00 6.19
N PRO A 371 -1.28 -28.36 7.13
CA PRO A 371 -2.33 -29.33 6.86
C PRO A 371 -3.42 -28.69 5.98
N LEU A 372 -3.42 -29.05 4.69
CA LEU A 372 -4.40 -28.57 3.72
C LEU A 372 -5.63 -29.48 3.68
N GLY A 373 -6.81 -28.88 3.54
CA GLY A 373 -8.03 -29.62 3.21
C GLY A 373 -8.10 -29.94 1.71
N SER A 374 -8.84 -30.98 1.34
CA SER A 374 -9.05 -31.39 -0.07
C SER A 374 -9.73 -30.33 -0.95
N SER A 375 -10.27 -29.27 -0.34
CA SER A 375 -10.92 -28.15 -1.05
C SER A 375 -9.93 -27.15 -1.67
N VAL A 376 -8.64 -27.23 -1.35
CA VAL A 376 -7.65 -26.24 -1.78
C VAL A 376 -7.10 -26.59 -3.16
N ASP A 377 -7.33 -25.70 -4.11
CA ASP A 377 -6.77 -25.79 -5.46
C ASP A 377 -5.58 -24.84 -5.62
N MET A 378 -4.39 -25.41 -5.83
CA MET A 378 -3.13 -24.67 -5.94
C MET A 378 -2.99 -23.90 -7.25
N GLU A 379 -3.52 -24.44 -8.35
CA GLU A 379 -3.49 -23.76 -9.65
C GLU A 379 -4.38 -22.51 -9.61
N ALA A 380 -5.57 -22.64 -9.01
CA ALA A 380 -6.44 -21.50 -8.78
C ALA A 380 -5.74 -20.42 -7.94
N LEU A 381 -5.06 -20.78 -6.84
CA LEU A 381 -4.30 -19.82 -6.02
C LEU A 381 -3.17 -19.13 -6.81
N ALA A 382 -2.43 -19.87 -7.63
CA ALA A 382 -1.35 -19.31 -8.47
C ALA A 382 -1.88 -18.31 -9.52
N SER A 383 -3.08 -18.56 -10.07
CA SER A 383 -3.75 -17.66 -11.02
C SER A 383 -4.29 -16.39 -10.35
N MET A 384 -4.79 -16.49 -9.11
CA MET A 384 -5.35 -15.37 -8.34
C MET A 384 -4.27 -14.45 -7.75
N THR A 385 -3.05 -14.96 -7.55
CA THR A 385 -1.92 -14.23 -6.96
C THR A 385 -1.10 -13.40 -7.98
N ASN A 386 -1.74 -12.92 -9.05
CA ASN A 386 -1.08 -12.04 -10.01
C ASN A 386 -0.54 -10.77 -9.33
N GLY A 387 0.74 -10.48 -9.55
CA GLY A 387 1.43 -9.33 -8.93
C GLY A 387 1.82 -9.51 -7.45
N TYR A 388 1.58 -10.68 -6.85
CA TYR A 388 2.08 -11.00 -5.52
C TYR A 388 3.56 -11.29 -5.57
N VAL A 389 4.28 -10.81 -4.56
CA VAL A 389 5.69 -11.12 -4.36
C VAL A 389 5.83 -12.31 -3.40
N ALA A 390 7.00 -12.95 -3.33
CA ALA A 390 7.24 -14.10 -2.44
C ALA A 390 6.88 -13.80 -0.97
N ALA A 391 7.16 -12.60 -0.49
CA ALA A 391 6.76 -12.13 0.84
C ALA A 391 5.24 -12.03 1.02
N ASP A 392 4.51 -11.61 -0.03
CA ASP A 392 3.05 -11.53 -0.01
C ASP A 392 2.43 -12.92 0.03
N ILE A 393 2.96 -13.88 -0.74
CA ILE A 393 2.51 -15.28 -0.73
C ILE A 393 2.75 -15.91 0.64
N ASN A 394 3.92 -15.69 1.25
CA ASN A 394 4.19 -16.16 2.61
C ASN A 394 3.21 -15.54 3.63
N SER A 395 2.95 -14.24 3.51
CA SER A 395 1.97 -13.55 4.35
C SER A 395 0.56 -14.10 4.13
N MET A 396 0.17 -14.40 2.89
CA MET A 396 -1.12 -14.98 2.51
C MET A 396 -1.29 -16.36 3.15
N CYS A 397 -0.30 -17.25 3.02
CA CYS A 397 -0.34 -18.57 3.65
C CYS A 397 -0.41 -18.46 5.18
N ARG A 398 0.30 -17.49 5.77
CA ARG A 398 0.27 -17.23 7.21
C ARG A 398 -1.11 -16.72 7.68
N GLU A 399 -1.72 -15.80 6.94
CA GLU A 399 -3.05 -15.28 7.27
C GLU A 399 -4.13 -16.33 7.04
N ALA A 400 -4.01 -17.18 6.02
CA ALA A 400 -4.89 -18.33 5.81
C ALA A 400 -4.82 -19.32 6.99
N ALA A 401 -3.60 -19.64 7.46
CA ALA A 401 -3.41 -20.45 8.66
C ALA A 401 -4.00 -19.77 9.91
N MET A 402 -3.78 -18.46 10.08
CA MET A 402 -4.35 -17.69 11.19
C MET A 402 -5.88 -17.63 11.14
N SER A 403 -6.46 -17.50 9.95
CA SER A 403 -7.90 -17.53 9.71
C SER A 403 -8.49 -18.89 10.10
N ALA A 404 -7.81 -19.98 9.75
CA ALA A 404 -8.19 -21.32 10.20
C ALA A 404 -8.14 -21.46 11.74
N VAL A 405 -7.12 -20.89 12.40
CA VAL A 405 -7.01 -20.86 13.87
C VAL A 405 -8.15 -20.03 14.49
N ARG A 406 -8.46 -18.86 13.95
CA ARG A 406 -9.60 -18.03 14.40
C ARG A 406 -10.93 -18.76 14.24
N ARG A 407 -11.10 -19.51 13.15
CA ARG A 407 -12.29 -20.35 12.90
C ARG A 407 -12.42 -21.47 13.93
N ALA A 408 -11.33 -22.15 14.26
CA ALA A 408 -11.31 -23.20 15.29
C ALA A 408 -11.60 -22.63 16.69
N SER A 409 -10.99 -21.49 17.02
CA SER A 409 -11.21 -20.79 18.30
C SER A 409 -12.67 -20.37 18.49
N LYS A 410 -13.32 -19.84 17.44
CA LYS A 410 -14.75 -19.48 17.49
C LYS A 410 -15.69 -20.68 17.65
N LYS A 411 -15.31 -21.84 17.11
CA LYS A 411 -16.07 -23.09 17.28
C LYS A 411 -15.87 -23.73 18.66
N GLY A 412 -14.83 -23.34 19.39
CA GLY A 412 -14.49 -23.95 20.69
C GLY A 412 -13.88 -25.35 20.55
N ASP A 413 -13.26 -25.65 19.41
CA ASP A 413 -12.63 -26.96 19.18
C ASP A 413 -11.42 -27.16 20.11
N PRO A 414 -11.23 -28.37 20.69
CA PRO A 414 -10.07 -28.66 21.53
C PRO A 414 -8.75 -28.57 20.75
N PRO A 415 -7.63 -28.21 21.40
CA PRO A 415 -6.33 -27.96 20.75
C PRO A 415 -5.72 -29.19 20.06
N HIS A 416 -6.24 -30.39 20.33
CA HIS A 416 -5.81 -31.65 19.68
C HIS A 416 -6.62 -32.01 18.43
N SER A 417 -7.60 -31.19 18.02
CA SER A 417 -8.33 -31.39 16.76
C SER A 417 -7.40 -31.19 15.56
N ARG A 418 -7.51 -32.05 14.53
CA ARG A 418 -6.77 -31.89 13.27
C ARG A 418 -7.31 -30.67 12.52
N LEU A 419 -6.75 -29.51 12.80
CA LEU A 419 -7.05 -28.28 12.09
C LEU A 419 -6.55 -28.38 10.65
N GLN A 420 -7.43 -28.12 9.68
CA GLN A 420 -7.08 -28.04 8.27
C GLN A 420 -7.43 -26.65 7.72
N VAL A 421 -6.55 -26.15 6.85
CA VAL A 421 -6.75 -24.90 6.10
C VAL A 421 -7.61 -25.19 4.88
N SER A 422 -8.68 -24.41 4.72
CA SER A 422 -9.64 -24.54 3.63
C SER A 422 -9.48 -23.43 2.59
N MET A 423 -10.07 -23.60 1.41
CA MET A 423 -10.07 -22.55 0.38
C MET A 423 -10.77 -21.26 0.83
N LEU A 424 -11.75 -21.36 1.75
CA LEU A 424 -12.40 -20.19 2.35
C LEU A 424 -11.40 -19.35 3.17
N ASP A 425 -10.46 -20.00 3.86
CA ASP A 425 -9.46 -19.32 4.67
C ASP A 425 -8.48 -18.53 3.77
N PHE A 426 -8.14 -19.07 2.59
CA PHE A 426 -7.38 -18.34 1.56
C PHE A 426 -8.16 -17.17 0.95
N LYS A 427 -9.46 -17.34 0.66
CA LYS A 427 -10.32 -16.24 0.19
C LYS A 427 -10.37 -15.08 1.20
N ASN A 428 -10.43 -15.39 2.49
CA ASN A 428 -10.36 -14.38 3.55
C ASN A 428 -8.97 -13.71 3.61
N ALA A 429 -7.89 -14.48 3.38
CA ALA A 429 -6.54 -13.94 3.34
C ALA A 429 -6.33 -12.95 2.17
N PHE A 430 -6.92 -13.20 0.99
CA PHE A 430 -6.88 -12.27 -0.14
C PHE A 430 -7.52 -10.91 0.18
N ALA A 431 -8.58 -10.90 0.99
CA ALA A 431 -9.23 -9.65 1.41
C ALA A 431 -8.33 -8.81 2.34
N ALA A 432 -7.49 -9.46 3.15
CA ALA A 432 -6.59 -8.78 4.08
C ALA A 432 -5.25 -8.38 3.43
N ILE A 433 -4.74 -9.19 2.51
CA ILE A 433 -3.40 -9.02 1.93
C ILE A 433 -3.53 -8.69 0.45
N GLY A 434 -3.33 -7.41 0.13
CA GLY A 434 -3.21 -6.95 -1.25
C GLY A 434 -1.75 -7.05 -1.79
N PRO A 435 -1.58 -7.22 -3.12
CA PRO A 435 -0.27 -7.38 -3.76
C PRO A 435 0.64 -6.16 -3.53
N SER A 436 1.89 -6.39 -3.16
CA SER A 436 2.84 -5.31 -2.84
C SER A 436 3.32 -4.55 -4.07
N MET A 437 3.37 -5.19 -5.25
CA MET A 437 3.83 -4.55 -6.49
C MET A 437 2.91 -3.43 -6.98
N THR A 438 1.61 -3.52 -6.68
CA THR A 438 0.61 -2.57 -7.17
C THR A 438 0.26 -1.49 -6.14
N ARG A 439 0.82 -1.54 -4.93
CA ARG A 439 0.63 -0.50 -3.91
C ARG A 439 1.12 0.87 -4.42
N GLY A 440 0.24 1.87 -4.32
CA GLY A 440 0.51 3.28 -4.62
C GLY A 440 0.06 3.81 -5.99
N PHE A 441 -0.26 2.95 -6.97
CA PHE A 441 -0.66 3.40 -8.33
C PHE A 441 -1.83 2.62 -8.95
N GLN A 442 -2.38 1.62 -8.25
CA GLN A 442 -3.63 0.99 -8.65
C GLN A 442 -4.81 1.87 -8.22
N VAL A 443 -5.53 2.42 -9.19
CA VAL A 443 -6.97 2.64 -9.01
C VAL A 443 -7.59 1.25 -9.02
N GLN A 444 -8.28 0.86 -7.93
CA GLN A 444 -9.07 -0.38 -7.93
C GLN A 444 -10.00 -0.34 -9.14
N VAL A 445 -9.80 -1.26 -10.08
CA VAL A 445 -10.70 -1.40 -11.21
C VAL A 445 -11.90 -2.17 -10.70
N ASP A 446 -13.06 -1.51 -10.62
CA ASP A 446 -14.33 -2.20 -10.42
C ASP A 446 -14.44 -3.30 -11.48
N GLN A 447 -14.87 -4.51 -11.07
CA GLN A 447 -15.08 -5.62 -11.99
C GLN A 447 -16.24 -5.30 -12.94
N MET A 448 -15.95 -4.60 -14.04
CA MET A 448 -16.92 -4.28 -15.08
C MET A 448 -16.84 -5.31 -16.21
N LYS A 449 -18.00 -5.78 -16.64
CA LYS A 449 -18.14 -6.69 -17.76
C LYS A 449 -18.42 -5.93 -19.05
N TRP A 450 -18.28 -6.61 -20.19
CA TRP A 450 -18.63 -6.06 -21.51
C TRP A 450 -20.09 -5.63 -21.64
N ASP A 451 -20.96 -6.22 -20.82
CA ASP A 451 -22.40 -5.93 -20.77
C ASP A 451 -22.71 -4.62 -20.05
N ASP A 452 -21.78 -4.10 -19.24
CA ASP A 452 -21.95 -2.85 -18.49
C ASP A 452 -21.64 -1.60 -19.36
N VAL A 453 -21.22 -1.80 -20.62
CA VAL A 453 -21.04 -0.72 -21.60
C VAL A 453 -22.03 -0.93 -22.73
N GLY A 454 -22.91 0.03 -22.99
CA GLY A 454 -23.87 -0.04 -24.11
C GLY A 454 -23.24 0.37 -25.45
N GLY A 455 -23.62 -0.30 -26.54
CA GLY A 455 -23.21 0.02 -27.90
C GLY A 455 -21.73 -0.25 -28.26
N LEU A 456 -21.25 0.48 -29.28
CA LEU A 456 -19.84 0.49 -29.74
C LEU A 456 -19.28 -0.88 -30.16
N GLU A 457 -20.08 -1.72 -30.82
CA GLU A 457 -19.69 -3.11 -31.17
C GLU A 457 -18.39 -3.21 -31.97
N ASP A 458 -18.18 -2.30 -32.94
CA ASP A 458 -16.97 -2.28 -33.76
C ASP A 458 -15.72 -1.98 -32.94
N VAL A 459 -15.81 -0.99 -32.04
CA VAL A 459 -14.71 -0.59 -31.16
C VAL A 459 -14.40 -1.71 -30.17
N LYS A 460 -15.44 -2.32 -29.57
CA LYS A 460 -15.30 -3.48 -28.67
C LYS A 460 -14.62 -4.65 -29.38
N LYS A 461 -15.02 -4.96 -30.62
CA LYS A 461 -14.43 -6.05 -31.41
C LYS A 461 -12.95 -5.82 -31.68
N ARG A 462 -12.56 -4.61 -32.13
CA ARG A 462 -11.15 -4.27 -32.36
C ARG A 462 -10.32 -4.31 -31.09
N LEU A 463 -10.85 -3.85 -29.97
CA LEU A 463 -10.18 -3.90 -28.67
C LEU A 463 -10.00 -5.34 -28.17
N LYS A 464 -11.02 -6.21 -28.31
CA LYS A 464 -10.90 -7.64 -28.02
C LYS A 464 -9.81 -8.30 -28.86
N GLN A 465 -9.75 -7.98 -30.16
CA GLN A 465 -8.71 -8.49 -31.05
C GLN A 465 -7.31 -8.03 -30.65
N ALA A 466 -7.16 -6.76 -30.26
CA ALA A 466 -5.86 -6.20 -29.92
C ALA A 466 -5.31 -6.73 -28.59
N VAL A 467 -6.17 -7.03 -27.60
CA VAL A 467 -5.74 -7.41 -26.24
C VAL A 467 -5.88 -8.92 -25.98
N GLU A 468 -7.04 -9.53 -26.28
CA GLU A 468 -7.30 -10.92 -25.92
C GLU A 468 -6.61 -11.91 -26.87
N TRP A 469 -6.47 -11.58 -28.16
CA TRP A 469 -5.90 -12.51 -29.13
C TRP A 469 -4.40 -12.78 -28.93
N PRO A 470 -3.54 -11.77 -28.66
CA PRO A 470 -2.13 -12.04 -28.37
C PRO A 470 -1.94 -12.94 -27.15
N LEU A 471 -2.82 -12.82 -26.15
CA LEU A 471 -2.76 -13.61 -24.92
C LEU A 471 -3.27 -15.04 -25.15
N ARG A 472 -4.40 -15.21 -25.86
CA ARG A 472 -5.01 -16.53 -26.10
C ARG A 472 -4.33 -17.34 -27.20
N TYR A 473 -3.82 -16.68 -28.25
CA TYR A 473 -3.33 -17.31 -29.46
C TYR A 473 -1.83 -17.07 -29.71
N LYS A 474 -1.01 -17.06 -28.65
CA LYS A 474 0.44 -16.79 -28.73
C LYS A 474 1.17 -17.64 -29.78
N ASN A 475 0.89 -18.95 -29.82
CA ASN A 475 1.50 -19.89 -30.77
C ASN A 475 1.12 -19.56 -32.23
N SER A 476 -0.13 -19.15 -32.47
CA SER A 476 -0.58 -18.74 -33.81
C SER A 476 0.10 -17.44 -34.26
N PHE A 477 0.27 -16.48 -33.35
CA PHE A 477 1.01 -15.24 -33.63
C PHE A 477 2.47 -15.51 -33.98
N GLN A 478 3.16 -16.36 -33.21
CA GLN A 478 4.53 -16.78 -33.49
C GLN A 478 4.63 -17.50 -34.84
N ARG A 479 3.71 -18.44 -35.14
CA ARG A 479 3.68 -19.17 -36.42
C ARG A 479 3.47 -18.25 -37.61
N LEU A 480 2.66 -17.20 -37.45
CA LEU A 480 2.37 -16.22 -38.49
C LEU A 480 3.40 -15.08 -38.57
N GLY A 481 4.39 -15.03 -37.65
CA GLY A 481 5.35 -13.95 -37.57
C GLY A 481 4.74 -12.58 -37.25
N LEU A 482 3.54 -12.56 -36.67
CA LEU A 482 2.82 -11.32 -36.37
C LEU A 482 3.32 -10.73 -35.04
N LYS A 483 3.69 -9.45 -35.04
CA LYS A 483 3.97 -8.71 -33.81
C LYS A 483 2.64 -8.23 -33.19
N PRO A 484 2.43 -8.41 -31.87
CA PRO A 484 1.25 -7.87 -31.20
C PRO A 484 1.28 -6.33 -31.20
N PRO A 485 0.11 -5.67 -31.24
CA PRO A 485 0.04 -4.21 -31.18
C PRO A 485 0.58 -3.70 -29.84
N ARG A 486 1.41 -2.65 -29.87
CA ARG A 486 2.07 -2.12 -28.67
C ARG A 486 1.33 -0.95 -28.05
N GLY A 487 0.67 -0.14 -28.89
CA GLY A 487 -0.10 1.00 -28.45
C GLY A 487 -1.43 1.17 -29.15
N ILE A 488 -2.46 1.51 -28.37
CA ILE A 488 -3.80 1.86 -28.86
C ILE A 488 -4.15 3.26 -28.37
N LEU A 489 -4.50 4.17 -29.29
CA LEU A 489 -5.00 5.50 -28.97
C LEU A 489 -6.51 5.57 -29.17
N LEU A 490 -7.26 5.77 -28.09
CA LEU A 490 -8.70 6.04 -28.11
C LEU A 490 -8.94 7.54 -28.22
N TYR A 491 -9.63 7.99 -29.27
CA TYR A 491 -9.98 9.40 -29.44
C TYR A 491 -11.46 9.59 -29.77
N GLY A 492 -12.04 10.72 -29.36
CA GLY A 492 -13.45 11.03 -29.60
C GLY A 492 -13.95 12.19 -28.74
N PRO A 493 -15.24 12.53 -28.78
CA PRO A 493 -15.81 13.55 -27.89
C PRO A 493 -15.74 13.13 -26.40
N PRO A 494 -15.71 14.08 -25.47
CA PRO A 494 -15.74 13.80 -24.04
C PRO A 494 -17.05 13.09 -23.65
N GLY A 495 -17.05 12.35 -22.54
CA GLY A 495 -18.27 11.68 -22.03
C GLY A 495 -18.68 10.40 -22.76
N CYS A 496 -17.92 9.92 -23.75
CA CYS A 496 -18.21 8.70 -24.52
C CYS A 496 -17.53 7.43 -23.97
N SER A 497 -17.40 7.30 -22.64
CA SER A 497 -16.95 6.07 -21.96
C SER A 497 -15.54 5.55 -22.30
N LYS A 498 -14.65 6.38 -22.87
CA LYS A 498 -13.27 5.97 -23.23
C LYS A 498 -12.51 5.34 -22.06
N THR A 499 -12.51 6.00 -20.90
CA THR A 499 -11.91 5.48 -19.66
C THR A 499 -12.58 4.19 -19.18
N THR A 500 -13.91 4.08 -19.32
CA THR A 500 -14.69 2.89 -18.92
C THR A 500 -14.38 1.68 -19.82
N LEU A 501 -14.22 1.88 -21.13
CA LEU A 501 -13.88 0.82 -22.09
C LEU A 501 -12.55 0.14 -21.74
N VAL A 502 -11.52 0.93 -21.40
CA VAL A 502 -10.20 0.36 -21.05
C VAL A 502 -10.27 -0.42 -19.73
N LYS A 503 -11.04 0.07 -18.75
CA LYS A 503 -11.27 -0.65 -17.49
C LYS A 503 -11.95 -2.00 -17.72
N VAL A 504 -12.96 -2.06 -18.58
CA VAL A 504 -13.66 -3.30 -18.96
C VAL A 504 -12.71 -4.29 -19.63
N ILE A 505 -11.85 -3.81 -20.54
CA ILE A 505 -10.85 -4.66 -21.22
C ILE A 505 -9.86 -5.26 -20.24
N ALA A 506 -9.35 -4.44 -19.31
CA ALA A 506 -8.42 -4.91 -18.30
C ALA A 506 -9.06 -5.96 -17.38
N SER A 507 -10.32 -5.75 -16.98
CA SER A 507 -11.07 -6.71 -16.17
C SER A 507 -11.40 -8.00 -16.93
N SER A 508 -11.81 -7.91 -18.20
CA SER A 508 -12.12 -9.06 -19.06
C SER A 508 -10.90 -9.94 -19.32
N ALA A 509 -9.77 -9.31 -19.63
CA ALA A 509 -8.53 -10.02 -19.92
C ALA A 509 -7.82 -10.52 -18.65
N ASN A 510 -8.29 -10.12 -17.46
CA ASN A 510 -7.65 -10.39 -16.16
C ASN A 510 -6.17 -9.96 -16.12
N VAL A 511 -5.92 -8.76 -16.65
CA VAL A 511 -4.58 -8.18 -16.86
C VAL A 511 -4.33 -7.06 -15.85
N SER A 512 -3.09 -6.88 -15.41
CA SER A 512 -2.72 -5.80 -14.48
C SER A 512 -3.02 -4.43 -15.09
N PHE A 513 -3.90 -3.65 -14.46
CA PHE A 513 -4.23 -2.29 -14.91
C PHE A 513 -3.44 -1.22 -14.13
N LEU A 514 -2.72 -0.37 -14.85
CA LEU A 514 -1.96 0.75 -14.30
C LEU A 514 -2.40 2.03 -14.99
N SER A 515 -3.05 2.95 -14.27
CA SER A 515 -3.50 4.23 -14.82
C SER A 515 -2.60 5.38 -14.40
N ILE A 516 -2.18 6.20 -15.36
CA ILE A 516 -1.54 7.50 -15.13
C ILE A 516 -2.52 8.58 -15.59
N ASN A 517 -2.89 9.47 -14.68
CA ASN A 517 -3.67 10.67 -15.00
C ASN A 517 -2.71 11.85 -15.19
N GLY A 518 -2.95 12.71 -16.18
CA GLY A 518 -2.19 13.94 -16.39
C GLY A 518 -2.00 14.78 -15.13
N ALA A 519 -3.02 14.87 -14.27
CA ALA A 519 -2.93 15.59 -12.98
C ALA A 519 -1.84 15.04 -12.04
N GLN A 520 -1.55 13.73 -12.07
CA GLN A 520 -0.53 13.11 -11.22
C GLN A 520 0.90 13.44 -11.68
N LEU A 521 1.07 13.82 -12.95
CA LEU A 521 2.36 14.19 -13.52
C LEU A 521 2.70 15.67 -13.26
N TYR A 522 1.74 16.49 -12.82
CA TYR A 522 1.98 17.89 -12.44
C TYR A 522 2.42 18.00 -10.97
N SER A 523 3.68 17.67 -10.68
CA SER A 523 4.30 17.99 -9.39
C SER A 523 5.19 19.23 -9.49
N PRO A 524 5.23 20.11 -8.48
CA PRO A 524 6.12 21.27 -8.46
C PRO A 524 7.61 20.89 -8.32
N PHE A 525 7.92 19.63 -7.99
CA PHE A 525 9.27 19.13 -7.83
C PHE A 525 9.86 18.69 -9.18
N VAL A 526 11.04 19.22 -9.51
CA VAL A 526 11.76 18.92 -10.76
C VAL A 526 12.18 17.45 -10.78
N GLY A 527 11.75 16.70 -11.80
CA GLY A 527 12.16 15.31 -12.04
C GLY A 527 11.24 14.23 -11.43
N ASP A 528 10.28 14.61 -10.58
CA ASP A 528 9.31 13.64 -10.02
C ASP A 528 8.36 13.10 -11.10
N SER A 529 7.93 13.94 -12.03
CA SER A 529 7.06 13.56 -13.15
C SER A 529 7.69 12.48 -14.05
N GLU A 530 8.97 12.62 -14.41
CA GLU A 530 9.69 11.64 -15.22
C GLU A 530 9.88 10.32 -14.47
N LYS A 531 10.20 10.41 -13.17
CA LYS A 531 10.35 9.25 -12.30
C LYS A 531 9.04 8.48 -12.18
N VAL A 532 7.89 9.14 -12.11
CA VAL A 532 6.57 8.50 -12.10
C VAL A 532 6.33 7.72 -13.40
N VAL A 533 6.64 8.30 -14.57
CA VAL A 533 6.53 7.57 -15.85
C VAL A 533 7.44 6.35 -15.85
N ARG A 534 8.75 6.50 -15.57
CA ARG A 534 9.70 5.38 -15.56
C ARG A 534 9.32 4.28 -14.57
N THR A 535 8.92 4.65 -13.37
CA THR A 535 8.52 3.68 -12.34
C THR A 535 7.22 2.95 -12.73
N THR A 536 6.29 3.62 -13.40
CA THR A 536 5.05 2.96 -13.87
C THR A 536 5.34 1.96 -14.99
N PHE A 537 6.18 2.31 -15.96
CA PHE A 537 6.61 1.38 -17.01
C PHE A 537 7.44 0.22 -16.46
N GLN A 538 8.30 0.45 -15.47
CA GLN A 538 9.02 -0.62 -14.76
C GLN A 538 8.06 -1.56 -14.02
N LYS A 539 7.05 -1.01 -13.32
CA LYS A 539 6.00 -1.80 -12.67
C LYS A 539 5.16 -2.59 -13.66
N ALA A 540 4.84 -2.00 -14.82
CA ALA A 540 4.10 -2.68 -15.87
C ALA A 540 4.88 -3.88 -16.42
N ARG A 541 6.18 -3.69 -16.71
CA ARG A 541 7.08 -4.78 -17.12
C ARG A 541 7.15 -5.89 -16.08
N ALA A 542 7.21 -5.51 -14.80
CA ALA A 542 7.25 -6.43 -13.69
C ALA A 542 5.92 -7.17 -13.44
N SER A 543 4.79 -6.59 -13.84
CA SER A 543 3.45 -7.16 -13.65
C SER A 543 2.85 -7.72 -14.94
N ALA A 544 3.68 -7.99 -15.95
CA ALA A 544 3.27 -8.49 -17.25
C ALA A 544 2.53 -9.85 -17.12
N PRO A 545 1.40 -10.05 -17.82
CA PRO A 545 0.77 -9.13 -18.77
C PRO A 545 0.16 -7.90 -18.07
N ALA A 546 0.35 -6.71 -18.65
CA ALA A 546 -0.10 -5.44 -18.07
C ALA A 546 -0.60 -4.45 -19.13
N ILE A 547 -1.60 -3.64 -18.76
CA ILE A 547 -2.11 -2.51 -19.54
C ILE A 547 -1.76 -1.22 -18.81
N ILE A 548 -1.02 -0.35 -19.49
CA ILE A 548 -0.76 1.02 -19.05
C ILE A 548 -1.80 1.93 -19.69
N PHE A 549 -2.65 2.54 -18.89
CA PHE A 549 -3.66 3.50 -19.34
C PHE A 549 -3.19 4.94 -19.09
N LEU A 550 -3.03 5.70 -20.15
CA LEU A 550 -2.74 7.13 -20.12
C LEU A 550 -4.05 7.89 -20.37
N ASP A 551 -4.65 8.43 -19.32
CA ASP A 551 -5.84 9.28 -19.46
C ASP A 551 -5.44 10.72 -19.70
N GLU A 552 -6.23 11.45 -20.50
CA GLU A 552 -5.96 12.84 -20.89
C GLU A 552 -4.53 13.01 -21.46
N THR A 553 -4.17 12.19 -22.45
CA THR A 553 -2.84 12.24 -23.08
C THR A 553 -2.48 13.63 -23.61
N GLU A 554 -3.47 14.44 -23.99
CA GLU A 554 -3.28 15.85 -24.38
C GLU A 554 -2.77 16.74 -23.24
N ALA A 555 -3.09 16.41 -21.98
CA ALA A 555 -2.62 17.16 -20.82
C ALA A 555 -1.17 16.83 -20.48
N ILE A 556 -0.69 15.63 -20.87
CA ILE A 556 0.69 15.19 -20.68
C ILE A 556 1.57 15.69 -21.84
N VAL A 557 1.00 15.72 -23.05
CA VAL A 557 1.71 15.92 -24.32
C VAL A 557 1.05 17.07 -25.09
N GLY A 558 1.23 18.29 -24.59
CA GLY A 558 0.86 19.47 -25.37
C GLY A 558 1.76 19.57 -26.61
N LYS A 559 1.19 19.95 -27.76
CA LYS A 559 1.96 20.29 -28.98
C LYS A 559 3.13 21.21 -28.63
N ARG A 560 4.33 20.87 -29.11
CA ARG A 560 5.49 21.78 -29.10
C ARG A 560 5.05 23.09 -29.71
N ASN A 561 5.03 24.17 -28.92
CA ASN A 561 4.68 25.50 -29.45
C ASN A 561 5.82 25.95 -30.36
N MET A 562 5.73 25.56 -31.63
CA MET A 562 6.59 26.03 -32.70
C MET A 562 6.14 27.46 -33.05
N GLY A 563 6.73 28.46 -32.39
CA GLY A 563 6.62 29.87 -32.78
C GLY A 563 6.02 30.79 -31.72
N ASN A 564 6.84 31.24 -30.78
CA ASN A 564 7.00 32.67 -30.49
C ASN A 564 8.25 32.87 -29.64
N GLY A 565 9.22 33.60 -30.17
CA GLY A 565 10.52 33.84 -29.55
C GLY A 565 10.40 34.56 -28.21
N GLY A 566 11.03 33.98 -27.19
CA GLY A 566 11.16 34.56 -25.86
C GLY A 566 11.64 33.52 -24.85
N SER A 567 12.94 33.49 -24.58
CA SER A 567 13.62 32.58 -23.66
C SER A 567 13.02 32.56 -22.24
N SER A 568 12.52 31.41 -21.77
CA SER A 568 12.79 30.85 -20.43
C SER A 568 11.93 29.63 -20.13
N GLY A 569 12.59 28.49 -19.95
CA GLY A 569 12.03 27.29 -19.32
C GLY A 569 11.86 26.12 -20.29
N ASP A 570 12.90 25.29 -20.39
CA ASP A 570 12.79 23.88 -20.79
C ASP A 570 11.60 23.26 -20.05
N SER A 571 10.49 23.13 -20.77
CA SER A 571 9.19 22.91 -20.13
C SER A 571 9.17 21.50 -19.55
N VAL A 572 8.69 21.36 -18.31
CA VAL A 572 8.55 20.06 -17.63
C VAL A 572 7.81 19.04 -18.54
N GLN A 573 6.89 19.53 -19.38
CA GLN A 573 6.16 18.74 -20.37
C GLN A 573 7.06 18.13 -21.46
N GLU A 574 8.04 18.85 -22.00
CA GLU A 574 8.95 18.33 -23.04
C GLU A 574 9.86 17.21 -22.52
N ARG A 575 10.33 17.35 -21.28
CA ARG A 575 11.14 16.31 -20.62
C ARG A 575 10.33 15.06 -20.29
N VAL A 576 9.11 15.25 -19.78
CA VAL A 576 8.17 14.14 -19.51
C VAL A 576 7.81 13.40 -20.80
N LEU A 577 7.54 14.13 -21.88
CA LEU A 577 7.30 13.56 -23.22
C LEU A 577 8.51 12.76 -23.69
N SER A 578 9.72 13.33 -23.62
CA SER A 578 10.94 12.64 -24.03
C SER A 578 11.16 11.35 -23.23
N SER A 579 10.88 11.38 -21.92
CA SER A 579 10.93 10.19 -21.06
C SER A 579 9.87 9.15 -21.44
N LEU A 580 8.63 9.58 -21.73
CA LEU A 580 7.56 8.70 -22.18
C LEU A 580 7.89 8.02 -23.51
N LEU A 581 8.44 8.76 -24.48
CA LEU A 581 8.86 8.22 -25.77
C LEU A 581 9.98 7.18 -25.60
N ASN A 582 10.98 7.49 -24.78
CA ASN A 582 12.07 6.56 -24.50
C ASN A 582 11.58 5.28 -23.82
N GLU A 583 10.62 5.38 -22.88
CA GLU A 583 10.05 4.20 -22.24
C GLU A 583 9.18 3.39 -23.22
N MET A 584 8.37 4.04 -24.07
CA MET A 584 7.55 3.36 -25.09
C MET A 584 8.40 2.62 -26.12
N ASP A 585 9.48 3.24 -26.61
CA ASP A 585 10.43 2.59 -27.53
C ASP A 585 11.17 1.45 -26.81
N GLY A 586 11.48 1.62 -25.51
CA GLY A 586 12.08 0.58 -24.66
C GLY A 586 11.18 -0.63 -24.37
N VAL A 587 9.86 -0.51 -24.53
CA VAL A 587 8.91 -1.65 -24.41
C VAL A 587 9.10 -2.67 -25.54
N GLU A 588 9.86 -2.37 -26.61
CA GLU A 588 10.17 -3.34 -27.67
C GLU A 588 10.80 -4.64 -27.14
N SER A 589 11.53 -4.56 -26.02
CA SER A 589 12.17 -5.69 -25.35
C SER A 589 11.25 -6.52 -24.43
N ALA A 590 10.07 -6.00 -24.06
CA ALA A 590 9.16 -6.64 -23.12
C ALA A 590 7.93 -7.21 -23.83
N ASP A 591 7.81 -8.53 -23.86
CA ASP A 591 6.62 -9.19 -24.38
C ASP A 591 5.42 -8.99 -23.43
N SER A 592 4.27 -8.58 -23.97
CA SER A 592 2.97 -8.53 -23.27
C SER A 592 2.65 -7.27 -22.41
N VAL A 593 3.30 -6.13 -22.67
CA VAL A 593 2.85 -4.83 -22.15
C VAL A 593 2.15 -4.04 -23.26
N LEU A 594 0.94 -3.56 -22.98
CA LEU A 594 0.14 -2.74 -23.90
C LEU A 594 -0.06 -1.34 -23.34
N VAL A 595 0.20 -0.31 -24.14
CA VAL A 595 -0.05 1.09 -23.79
C VAL A 595 -1.36 1.55 -24.43
N VAL A 596 -2.32 2.02 -23.63
CA VAL A 596 -3.59 2.56 -24.11
C VAL A 596 -3.68 4.03 -23.73
N GLY A 597 -3.70 4.91 -24.73
CA GLY A 597 -3.92 6.34 -24.53
C GLY A 597 -5.37 6.72 -24.77
N ALA A 598 -5.94 7.62 -23.96
CA ALA A 598 -7.20 8.28 -24.25
C ALA A 598 -6.98 9.77 -24.48
N THR A 599 -7.65 10.33 -25.50
CA THR A 599 -7.67 11.76 -25.74
C THR A 599 -9.06 12.25 -26.15
N ASN A 600 -9.40 13.48 -25.75
CA ASN A 600 -10.55 14.19 -26.30
C ASN A 600 -10.15 15.07 -27.49
N ARG A 601 -8.85 15.37 -27.63
CA ARG A 601 -8.30 16.36 -28.56
C ARG A 601 -7.10 15.78 -29.32
N PRO A 602 -7.34 14.93 -30.34
CA PRO A 602 -6.25 14.35 -31.14
C PRO A 602 -5.45 15.42 -31.89
N ASP A 603 -6.03 16.60 -32.13
CA ASP A 603 -5.38 17.78 -32.68
C ASP A 603 -4.25 18.32 -31.80
N MET A 604 -4.25 18.06 -30.49
CA MET A 604 -3.25 18.60 -29.55
C MET A 604 -2.06 17.67 -29.32
N LEU A 605 -2.10 16.44 -29.84
CA LEU A 605 -1.05 15.44 -29.64
C LEU A 605 0.20 15.71 -30.51
N ASP A 606 1.38 15.35 -30.00
CA ASP A 606 2.63 15.35 -30.78
C ASP A 606 2.57 14.24 -31.84
N ALA A 607 2.90 14.59 -33.09
CA ALA A 607 3.04 13.65 -34.20
C ALA A 607 4.07 12.54 -33.91
N ALA A 608 5.02 12.76 -32.99
CA ALA A 608 5.97 11.76 -32.54
C ALA A 608 5.28 10.52 -31.93
N LEU A 609 4.14 10.67 -31.25
CA LEU A 609 3.42 9.54 -30.64
C LEU A 609 2.68 8.66 -31.65
N MET A 610 2.32 9.22 -32.80
CA MET A 610 1.60 8.53 -33.88
C MET A 610 2.52 7.75 -34.83
N ARG A 611 3.83 7.74 -34.56
CA ARG A 611 4.78 6.98 -35.38
C ARG A 611 4.63 5.47 -35.12
N PRO A 612 4.84 4.63 -36.15
CA PRO A 612 4.84 3.17 -35.98
C PRO A 612 5.81 2.73 -34.90
N GLY A 613 5.40 1.78 -34.04
CA GLY A 613 6.15 1.32 -32.86
C GLY A 613 5.70 1.96 -31.55
N ARG A 614 4.83 2.98 -31.60
CA ARG A 614 4.24 3.66 -30.42
C ARG A 614 2.73 3.42 -30.40
N PHE A 615 1.91 4.40 -30.80
CA PHE A 615 0.48 4.15 -31.03
C PHE A 615 0.27 3.59 -32.43
N ASP A 616 0.38 2.27 -32.55
CA ASP A 616 0.18 1.53 -33.81
C ASP A 616 -1.27 1.61 -34.31
N GLN A 617 -2.24 1.73 -33.39
CA GLN A 617 -3.66 1.78 -33.73
C GLN A 617 -4.33 2.99 -33.10
N ALA A 618 -5.01 3.80 -33.91
CA ALA A 618 -5.90 4.85 -33.43
C ALA A 618 -7.36 4.42 -33.65
N LEU A 619 -8.16 4.39 -32.58
CA LEU A 619 -9.57 4.00 -32.59
C LEU A 619 -10.44 5.20 -32.25
N TYR A 620 -11.31 5.56 -33.20
CA TYR A 620 -12.33 6.57 -33.00
C TYR A 620 -13.50 6.00 -32.20
N VAL A 621 -13.90 6.71 -31.15
CA VAL A 621 -15.10 6.42 -30.35
C VAL A 621 -16.19 7.42 -30.75
N PRO A 622 -17.18 7.01 -31.58
CA PRO A 622 -18.27 7.88 -31.97
C PRO A 622 -19.24 8.14 -30.81
N PRO A 623 -20.03 9.24 -30.88
CA PRO A 623 -21.17 9.44 -29.98
C PRO A 623 -22.21 8.31 -30.15
N PRO A 624 -23.01 8.00 -29.12
CA PRO A 624 -23.91 6.85 -29.14
C PRO A 624 -25.14 7.05 -30.06
N ASP A 625 -25.40 6.05 -30.90
CA ASP A 625 -26.62 5.93 -31.71
C ASP A 625 -27.88 5.72 -30.85
N GLU A 626 -29.07 5.86 -31.42
CA GLU A 626 -30.35 5.64 -30.71
C GLU A 626 -30.41 4.30 -29.98
N LYS A 627 -29.98 3.22 -30.65
CA LYS A 627 -29.88 1.88 -30.05
C LYS A 627 -28.90 1.84 -28.88
N ALA A 628 -27.74 2.45 -29.04
CA ALA A 628 -26.73 2.53 -27.98
C ALA A 628 -27.21 3.35 -26.79
N ARG A 629 -27.92 4.47 -27.02
CA ARG A 629 -28.52 5.28 -25.95
C ARG A 629 -29.56 4.51 -25.15
N LEU A 630 -30.40 3.72 -25.82
CA LEU A 630 -31.36 2.84 -25.17
C LEU A 630 -30.67 1.81 -24.27
N GLU A 631 -29.59 1.17 -24.75
CA GLU A 631 -28.79 0.25 -23.94
C GLU A 631 -28.14 0.94 -22.73
N ILE A 632 -27.53 2.11 -22.93
CA ILE A 632 -26.93 2.92 -21.87
C ILE A 632 -27.96 3.28 -20.81
N LEU A 633 -29.17 3.70 -21.21
CA LEU A 633 -30.26 4.00 -20.29
C LEU A 633 -30.68 2.77 -19.50
N LYS A 634 -30.79 1.59 -20.13
CA LYS A 634 -31.10 0.32 -19.42
C LYS A 634 -30.03 -0.04 -18.39
N ILE A 635 -28.76 0.15 -18.71
CA ILE A 635 -27.64 -0.13 -17.79
C ILE A 635 -27.72 0.77 -16.56
N HIS A 636 -27.88 2.08 -16.76
CA HIS A 636 -27.93 3.03 -15.65
C HIS A 636 -29.21 2.95 -14.81
N THR A 637 -30.32 2.48 -15.39
CA THR A 637 -31.60 2.30 -14.69
C THR A 637 -31.75 0.94 -14.02
N LYS A 638 -30.84 -0.01 -14.22
CA LYS A 638 -30.90 -1.37 -13.63
C LYS A 638 -31.04 -1.38 -12.11
N HIS A 639 -30.48 -0.37 -11.43
CA HIS A 639 -30.52 -0.22 -9.98
C HIS A 639 -31.49 0.87 -9.50
N ILE A 640 -32.21 1.53 -10.42
CA ILE A 640 -33.16 2.59 -10.10
C ILE A 640 -34.57 2.02 -10.27
N PRO A 641 -35.44 2.06 -9.25
CA PRO A 641 -36.83 1.65 -9.42
C PRO A 641 -37.51 2.58 -10.42
N LEU A 642 -38.07 2.01 -11.48
CA LEU A 642 -38.82 2.73 -12.51
C LEU A 642 -40.32 2.51 -12.29
N ASP A 643 -41.10 3.57 -12.50
CA ASP A 643 -42.56 3.52 -12.49
C ASP A 643 -43.08 3.17 -13.91
N VAL A 644 -44.34 2.76 -14.01
CA VAL A 644 -44.98 2.24 -15.24
C VAL A 644 -45.06 3.30 -16.34
N ASP A 645 -45.00 4.58 -15.97
CA ASP A 645 -45.03 5.73 -16.88
C ASP A 645 -43.68 6.00 -17.58
N VAL A 646 -42.59 5.35 -17.17
CA VAL A 646 -41.24 5.62 -17.72
C VAL A 646 -40.95 4.75 -18.93
N ASP A 647 -41.02 5.35 -20.12
CA ASP A 647 -40.67 4.70 -21.41
C ASP A 647 -39.25 5.04 -21.90
N LEU A 648 -38.30 4.12 -21.69
CA LEU A 648 -36.89 4.28 -22.08
C LEU A 648 -36.67 4.45 -23.60
N PRO A 649 -37.30 3.66 -24.50
CA PRO A 649 -37.26 3.88 -25.95
C PRO A 649 -37.59 5.31 -26.38
N ASN A 650 -38.66 5.91 -25.83
CA ASN A 650 -39.05 7.27 -26.17
C ASN A 650 -38.02 8.30 -25.67
N ILE A 651 -37.46 8.09 -24.48
CA ILE A 651 -36.37 8.93 -23.95
C ILE A 651 -35.13 8.84 -24.84
N ALA A 652 -34.78 7.66 -25.36
CA ALA A 652 -33.64 7.48 -26.27
C ALA A 652 -33.80 8.24 -27.60
N LYS A 653 -35.03 8.34 -28.11
CA LYS A 653 -35.37 9.15 -29.31
C LYS A 653 -35.25 10.65 -29.07
N ARG A 654 -35.60 11.12 -27.87
CA ARG A 654 -35.56 12.55 -27.50
C ARG A 654 -34.17 13.04 -27.12
N THR A 655 -33.26 12.15 -26.76
CA THR A 655 -31.90 12.46 -26.29
C THR A 655 -30.86 12.41 -27.43
N ASN A 656 -31.15 13.04 -28.57
CA ASN A 656 -30.19 13.14 -29.67
C ASN A 656 -28.93 13.92 -29.23
N TYR A 657 -27.75 13.42 -29.60
CA TYR A 657 -26.42 13.95 -29.24
C TYR A 657 -26.03 13.88 -27.76
N TYR A 658 -26.84 13.25 -26.90
CA TYR A 658 -26.45 13.02 -25.51
C TYR A 658 -25.34 11.97 -25.44
N THR A 659 -24.28 12.28 -24.69
CA THR A 659 -23.20 11.33 -24.43
C THR A 659 -23.60 10.34 -23.33
N GLY A 660 -22.80 9.28 -23.12
CA GLY A 660 -23.05 8.33 -22.04
C GLY A 660 -23.06 9.01 -20.65
N ALA A 661 -22.16 9.97 -20.44
CA ALA A 661 -22.12 10.78 -19.21
C ALA A 661 -23.38 11.65 -19.05
N ASP A 662 -23.90 12.22 -20.14
CA ASP A 662 -25.13 13.03 -20.09
C ASP A 662 -26.34 12.16 -19.75
N LEU A 663 -26.46 10.97 -20.36
CA LEU A 663 -27.54 10.04 -20.05
C LEU A 663 -27.49 9.55 -18.58
N GLN A 664 -26.29 9.29 -18.07
CA GLN A 664 -26.09 8.98 -16.65
C GLN A 664 -26.56 10.14 -15.76
N ASN A 665 -26.22 11.38 -16.12
CA ASN A 665 -26.65 12.57 -15.39
C ASN A 665 -28.16 12.76 -15.45
N VAL A 666 -28.81 12.48 -16.59
CA VAL A 666 -30.28 12.53 -16.71
C VAL A 666 -30.94 11.56 -15.73
N CYS A 667 -30.48 10.30 -15.66
CA CYS A 667 -31.00 9.32 -14.69
C CYS A 667 -30.77 9.77 -13.24
N ARG A 668 -29.60 10.34 -12.94
CA ARG A 668 -29.26 10.84 -11.60
C ARG A 668 -30.14 12.02 -11.19
N GLU A 669 -30.31 13.00 -12.07
CA GLU A 669 -31.16 14.18 -11.80
C GLU A 669 -32.63 13.78 -11.66
N ALA A 670 -33.12 12.83 -12.47
CA ALA A 670 -34.47 12.30 -12.32
C ALA A 670 -34.70 11.67 -10.93
N ALA A 671 -33.76 10.87 -10.44
CA ALA A 671 -33.81 10.29 -9.10
C ALA A 671 -33.77 11.36 -8.00
N MET A 672 -32.93 12.40 -8.14
CA MET A 672 -32.85 13.51 -7.20
C MET A 672 -34.14 14.34 -7.16
N VAL A 673 -34.78 14.57 -8.32
CA VAL A 673 -36.08 15.24 -8.40
C VAL A 673 -37.17 14.42 -7.71
N ALA A 674 -37.19 13.10 -7.90
CA ALA A 674 -38.11 12.21 -7.21
C ALA A 674 -37.93 12.25 -5.68
N LEU A 675 -36.68 12.25 -5.20
CA LEU A 675 -36.36 12.33 -3.78
C LEU A 675 -36.78 13.68 -3.18
N ARG A 676 -36.58 14.79 -3.90
CA ARG A 676 -37.08 16.11 -3.47
C ARG A 676 -38.60 16.12 -3.34
N LYS A 677 -39.32 15.55 -4.32
CA LYS A 677 -40.80 15.43 -4.29
C LYS A 677 -41.28 14.62 -3.08
N LEU A 678 -40.60 13.52 -2.75
CA LEU A 678 -40.90 12.71 -1.57
C LEU A 678 -40.65 13.48 -0.26
N ASN A 679 -39.55 14.21 -0.14
CA ASN A 679 -39.28 15.02 1.06
C ASN A 679 -40.26 16.20 1.20
N THR A 680 -40.71 16.81 0.11
CA THR A 680 -41.79 17.79 0.17
C THR A 680 -43.13 17.15 0.53
N ALA A 681 -43.42 15.94 0.06
CA ALA A 681 -44.65 15.22 0.42
C ALA A 681 -44.63 14.68 1.87
N ALA A 682 -43.47 14.24 2.39
CA ALA A 682 -43.31 13.80 3.77
C ALA A 682 -43.41 14.95 4.79
N ASN A 683 -43.13 16.20 4.36
CA ASN A 683 -43.41 17.40 5.15
C ASN A 683 -44.89 17.82 5.10
N VAL A 684 -45.73 17.09 4.37
CA VAL A 684 -47.17 17.36 4.23
C VAL A 684 -47.95 16.11 4.67
N LEU A 685 -47.90 15.79 5.97
CA LEU A 685 -48.97 15.12 6.73
C LEU A 685 -48.67 15.20 8.25
N PRO A 686 -49.60 15.63 9.13
CA PRO A 686 -50.75 16.50 8.93
C PRO A 686 -50.53 17.87 9.60
N ALA A 687 -51.36 18.84 9.21
CA ALA A 687 -51.67 20.03 10.00
C ALA A 687 -52.31 19.63 11.35
N LEU A 688 -51.53 19.05 12.27
CA LEU A 688 -51.94 18.80 13.64
C LEU A 688 -51.62 20.05 14.47
N HIS A 689 -52.69 20.81 14.72
CA HIS A 689 -52.77 21.97 15.60
C HIS A 689 -51.81 23.12 15.29
N ALA A 690 -52.13 23.91 14.26
CA ALA A 690 -51.77 25.32 14.26
C ALA A 690 -52.33 25.95 15.55
N ILE A 691 -51.47 26.56 16.36
CA ILE A 691 -51.90 27.26 17.57
C ILE A 691 -52.42 28.61 17.10
N MET A 692 -53.73 28.69 16.83
CA MET A 692 -54.37 29.94 16.45
C MET A 692 -54.30 30.94 17.61
N ILE A 693 -53.98 32.20 17.29
CA ILE A 693 -54.04 33.29 18.25
C ILE A 693 -55.52 33.43 18.68
N PRO A 694 -55.84 33.29 19.98
CA PRO A 694 -57.22 33.38 20.45
C PRO A 694 -57.81 34.79 20.19
N GLU A 695 -59.12 34.87 19.95
CA GLU A 695 -59.80 36.14 19.61
C GLU A 695 -59.67 37.21 20.72
N ASN A 696 -59.44 36.79 21.96
CA ASN A 696 -59.24 37.69 23.11
C ASN A 696 -57.82 38.30 23.18
N ALA A 697 -56.97 38.06 22.18
CA ALA A 697 -55.61 38.61 22.13
C ALA A 697 -55.62 40.12 21.85
N VAL A 698 -54.91 40.89 22.68
CA VAL A 698 -54.85 42.36 22.53
C VAL A 698 -53.71 42.72 21.58
N LEU A 699 -54.00 43.40 20.47
CA LEU A 699 -52.96 43.90 19.57
C LEU A 699 -52.18 45.04 20.25
N ILE A 700 -50.88 44.83 20.49
CA ILE A 700 -50.00 45.86 21.08
C ILE A 700 -49.45 46.78 20.00
N LYS A 701 -48.94 46.20 18.90
CA LYS A 701 -48.24 46.94 17.87
C LYS A 701 -48.33 46.21 16.53
N GLN A 702 -48.57 46.97 15.46
CA GLN A 702 -48.51 46.48 14.10
C GLN A 702 -47.33 47.14 13.37
N GLY A 703 -46.35 46.33 12.98
CA GLY A 703 -45.21 46.76 12.18
C GLY A 703 -45.38 46.44 10.69
N ALA A 704 -44.39 46.82 9.88
CA ALA A 704 -44.38 46.58 8.43
C ALA A 704 -44.20 45.10 8.05
N GLU A 705 -43.73 44.26 8.97
CA GLU A 705 -43.47 42.83 8.72
C GLU A 705 -44.21 41.87 9.66
N ALA A 706 -44.76 42.35 10.77
CA ALA A 706 -45.38 41.50 11.79
C ALA A 706 -46.43 42.25 12.62
N ARG A 707 -47.39 41.50 13.17
CA ARG A 707 -48.35 41.94 14.19
C ARG A 707 -47.95 41.33 15.53
N VAL A 708 -47.98 42.13 16.59
CA VAL A 708 -47.59 41.72 17.94
C VAL A 708 -48.81 41.76 18.84
N TYR A 709 -49.20 40.60 19.34
CA TYR A 709 -50.36 40.38 20.20
C TYR A 709 -49.91 40.05 21.63
N TYR A 710 -50.66 40.55 22.61
CA TYR A 710 -50.56 40.16 24.01
C TYR A 710 -51.60 39.09 24.35
N LEU A 711 -51.14 38.02 24.98
CA LEU A 711 -51.96 36.92 25.47
C LEU A 711 -51.91 36.92 26.99
N GLN A 712 -53.07 37.09 27.64
CA GLN A 712 -53.17 37.06 29.11
C GLN A 712 -52.81 35.68 29.69
N THR A 713 -53.08 34.60 28.96
CA THR A 713 -52.77 33.22 29.37
C THR A 713 -52.18 32.41 28.21
N PHE A 714 -51.01 31.81 28.43
CA PHE A 714 -50.38 30.85 27.51
C PHE A 714 -49.59 29.83 28.33
N LEU A 715 -49.91 28.53 28.20
CA LEU A 715 -49.21 27.39 28.85
C LEU A 715 -48.78 27.62 30.32
N THR A 716 -49.73 27.88 31.23
CA THR A 716 -49.51 28.05 32.69
C THR A 716 -48.54 29.17 33.12
N VAL A 717 -48.11 30.05 32.20
CA VAL A 717 -47.17 31.14 32.52
C VAL A 717 -47.89 32.30 33.22
N PRO A 718 -47.43 32.76 34.41
CA PRO A 718 -48.16 33.74 35.23
C PRO A 718 -48.16 35.19 34.71
N ASN A 719 -47.28 35.56 33.77
CA ASN A 719 -47.13 36.95 33.26
C ASN A 719 -47.66 37.17 31.82
N GLY A 720 -48.40 36.19 31.29
CA GLY A 720 -48.86 36.20 29.89
C GLY A 720 -47.73 35.97 28.88
N CYS A 721 -48.06 36.05 27.59
CA CYS A 721 -47.15 35.78 26.47
C CYS A 721 -47.33 36.80 25.33
N ILE A 722 -46.26 37.06 24.59
CA ILE A 722 -46.29 37.85 23.36
C ILE A 722 -46.31 36.89 22.16
N ALA A 723 -47.32 37.02 21.30
CA ALA A 723 -47.38 36.34 20.01
C ALA A 723 -47.03 37.31 18.89
N LYS A 724 -45.93 37.04 18.19
CA LYS A 724 -45.49 37.81 17.02
C LYS A 724 -45.82 37.01 15.75
N GLU A 725 -46.84 37.44 15.03
CA GLU A 725 -47.31 36.83 13.78
C GLU A 725 -46.75 37.59 12.58
N ARG A 726 -46.12 36.88 11.63
CA ARG A 726 -45.69 37.47 10.35
C ARG A 726 -46.76 37.24 9.28
N PHE A 727 -47.38 38.33 8.82
CA PHE A 727 -48.41 38.25 7.78
C PHE A 727 -47.82 38.04 6.38
N LYS A 728 -48.58 37.36 5.52
CA LYS A 728 -48.19 37.07 4.13
C LYS A 728 -48.18 38.34 3.28
N LYS A 729 -47.20 38.46 2.38
CA LYS A 729 -47.04 39.61 1.49
C LYS A 729 -47.66 39.31 0.12
N THR A 730 -48.77 39.98 -0.19
CA THR A 730 -49.57 39.75 -1.41
C THR A 730 -48.83 40.01 -2.73
N TYR A 731 -47.75 40.79 -2.71
CA TYR A 731 -46.93 41.11 -3.88
C TYR A 731 -45.86 40.07 -4.22
N ARG A 732 -45.67 39.03 -3.40
CA ARG A 732 -44.67 37.96 -3.63
C ARG A 732 -45.34 36.69 -4.11
N HIS A 733 -44.61 35.91 -4.92
CA HIS A 733 -45.03 34.57 -5.29
C HIS A 733 -45.28 33.73 -4.02
N PRO A 734 -46.40 32.99 -3.91
CA PRO A 734 -46.81 32.31 -2.68
C PRO A 734 -45.74 31.37 -2.13
N ASP A 735 -45.11 30.55 -2.98
CA ASP A 735 -44.05 29.62 -2.56
C ASP A 735 -42.79 30.33 -2.07
N LEU A 736 -42.43 31.45 -2.73
CA LEU A 736 -41.27 32.25 -2.36
C LEU A 736 -41.53 32.99 -1.03
N ASP A 737 -42.74 33.50 -0.83
CA ASP A 737 -43.11 34.20 0.40
C ASP A 737 -43.17 33.23 1.59
N GLN A 738 -43.72 32.03 1.40
CA GLN A 738 -43.72 30.99 2.43
C GLN A 738 -42.30 30.58 2.80
N PHE A 739 -41.44 30.31 1.82
CA PHE A 739 -40.04 29.96 2.05
C PHE A 739 -39.28 31.06 2.81
N LEU A 740 -39.41 32.32 2.37
CA LEU A 740 -38.73 33.45 3.00
C LEU A 740 -39.25 33.72 4.41
N THR A 741 -40.56 33.63 4.63
CA THR A 741 -41.20 33.87 5.93
C THR A 741 -40.80 32.78 6.92
N THR A 742 -40.88 31.50 6.54
CA THR A 742 -40.42 30.38 7.38
C THR A 742 -38.94 30.52 7.74
N ARG A 743 -38.08 30.84 6.76
CA ARG A 743 -36.65 31.02 7.01
C ARG A 743 -36.39 32.16 7.99
N ARG A 744 -37.11 33.28 7.88
CA ARG A 744 -36.99 34.43 8.80
C ARG A 744 -37.46 34.10 10.22
N VAL A 745 -38.60 33.43 10.38
CA VAL A 745 -39.13 32.99 11.69
C VAL A 745 -38.14 32.08 12.41
N VAL A 746 -37.62 31.07 11.69
CA VAL A 746 -36.64 30.13 12.25
C VAL A 746 -35.33 30.84 12.60
N GLN A 747 -34.88 31.77 11.75
CA GLN A 747 -33.66 32.52 11.98
C GLN A 747 -33.78 33.43 13.21
N GLU A 748 -34.88 34.16 13.34
CA GLU A 748 -35.18 35.05 14.46
C GLU A 748 -35.19 34.29 15.79
N ALA A 749 -35.90 33.16 15.85
CA ALA A 749 -35.95 32.33 17.05
C ALA A 749 -34.60 31.71 17.41
N ARG A 750 -33.80 31.30 16.41
CA ARG A 750 -32.43 30.81 16.63
C ARG A 750 -31.52 31.89 17.21
N CYS A 751 -31.61 33.12 16.72
CA CYS A 751 -30.84 34.26 17.23
C CYS A 751 -31.22 34.56 18.69
N LEU A 752 -32.52 34.64 19.00
CA LEU A 752 -33.02 34.83 20.37
C LEU A 752 -32.52 33.74 21.32
N TYR A 753 -32.67 32.47 20.94
CA TYR A 753 -32.20 31.35 21.75
C TYR A 753 -30.68 31.38 21.98
N LYS A 754 -29.91 31.67 20.93
CA LYS A 754 -28.44 31.74 21.02
C LYS A 754 -27.97 32.85 21.96
N CYS A 755 -28.63 34.01 21.90
CA CYS A 755 -28.36 35.13 22.79
C CYS A 755 -28.72 34.82 24.24
N LYS A 756 -29.91 34.25 24.50
CA LYS A 756 -30.34 33.86 25.86
C LYS A 756 -29.42 32.83 26.50
N LYS A 757 -29.02 31.80 25.74
CA LYS A 757 -28.08 30.76 26.20
C LYS A 757 -26.71 31.32 26.59
N ALA A 758 -26.28 32.41 25.97
CA ALA A 758 -25.02 33.09 26.27
C ALA A 758 -25.12 34.07 27.44
N GLY A 759 -26.24 34.11 28.17
CA GLY A 759 -26.45 35.01 29.30
C GLY A 759 -26.65 36.48 28.90
N MET A 760 -27.19 36.73 27.71
CA MET A 760 -27.69 38.05 27.31
C MET A 760 -29.19 38.14 27.61
N ASP A 761 -29.63 39.25 28.19
CA ASP A 761 -31.05 39.40 28.52
C ASP A 761 -31.85 39.70 27.25
N THR A 762 -32.66 38.71 26.85
CA THR A 762 -33.50 38.69 25.65
C THR A 762 -34.81 37.94 25.98
N PRO A 763 -35.91 38.15 25.24
CA PRO A 763 -37.14 37.41 25.44
C PRO A 763 -36.92 35.89 25.31
N THR A 764 -37.44 35.12 26.26
CA THR A 764 -37.44 33.66 26.16
C THR A 764 -38.48 33.21 25.14
N VAL A 765 -38.08 32.42 24.15
CA VAL A 765 -39.01 31.85 23.15
C VAL A 765 -39.65 30.59 23.74
N TYR A 766 -40.98 30.58 23.87
CA TYR A 766 -41.73 29.44 24.39
C TYR A 766 -42.12 28.45 23.30
N HIS A 767 -42.57 28.95 22.14
CA HIS A 767 -43.03 28.11 21.03
C HIS A 767 -42.90 28.83 19.68
N ILE A 768 -42.77 28.06 18.60
CA ILE A 768 -42.69 28.57 17.22
C ILE A 768 -43.66 27.77 16.38
N ASP A 769 -44.65 28.43 15.80
CA ASP A 769 -45.60 27.82 14.88
C ASP A 769 -45.22 28.19 13.44
N ILE A 770 -44.68 27.20 12.71
CA ILE A 770 -44.18 27.37 11.34
C ILE A 770 -45.32 27.58 10.33
N PRO A 771 -46.41 26.76 10.34
CA PRO A 771 -47.58 26.97 9.50
C PRO A 771 -48.18 28.39 9.54
N THR A 772 -48.31 28.98 10.73
CA THR A 772 -48.87 30.34 10.91
C THR A 772 -47.81 31.44 10.92
N ALA A 773 -46.52 31.09 10.86
CA ALA A 773 -45.40 32.01 10.97
C ALA A 773 -45.44 32.87 12.26
N THR A 774 -45.80 32.24 13.39
CA THR A 774 -45.97 32.90 14.69
C THR A 774 -44.89 32.47 15.68
N ILE A 775 -44.32 33.44 16.40
CA ILE A 775 -43.38 33.20 17.51
C ILE A 775 -44.05 33.60 18.83
N PHE A 776 -44.11 32.66 19.78
CA PHE A 776 -44.60 32.89 21.13
C PHE A 776 -43.41 33.09 22.07
N MET A 777 -43.34 34.23 22.74
CA MET A 777 -42.22 34.62 23.58
C MET A 777 -42.65 35.31 24.88
N GLU A 778 -41.70 35.44 25.80
CA GLU A 778 -41.84 36.10 27.09
C GLU A 778 -42.32 37.55 26.96
N ASN A 779 -43.32 37.94 27.77
CA ASN A 779 -43.74 39.33 27.87
C ASN A 779 -42.83 40.09 28.84
N ILE A 780 -42.17 41.13 28.35
CA ILE A 780 -41.28 41.98 29.15
C ILE A 780 -42.01 43.29 29.45
N THR A 781 -42.26 43.56 30.74
CA THR A 781 -42.82 44.84 31.20
C THR A 781 -41.70 45.85 31.45
N GLY A 782 -41.81 47.03 30.85
CA GLY A 782 -40.70 47.96 30.72
C GLY A 782 -41.00 49.15 29.82
N ILE A 783 -40.04 50.08 29.76
CA ILE A 783 -40.09 51.24 28.87
C ILE A 783 -38.97 51.11 27.85
N THR A 784 -39.24 51.42 26.58
CA THR A 784 -38.19 51.42 25.54
C THR A 784 -37.20 52.56 25.76
N ILE A 785 -35.93 52.37 25.38
CA ILE A 785 -34.93 53.45 25.47
C ILE A 785 -35.38 54.68 24.69
N LYS A 786 -36.00 54.49 23.52
CA LYS A 786 -36.60 55.59 22.76
C LYS A 786 -37.58 56.41 23.59
N GLN A 787 -38.54 55.78 24.29
CA GLN A 787 -39.50 56.48 25.15
C GLN A 787 -38.80 57.16 26.33
N ARG A 788 -37.87 56.46 27.00
CA ARG A 788 -37.12 57.04 28.13
C ARG A 788 -36.28 58.26 27.74
N LEU A 789 -35.75 58.31 26.53
CA LEU A 789 -35.01 59.47 26.00
C LEU A 789 -35.95 60.63 25.62
N LEU A 790 -37.17 60.34 25.19
CA LEU A 790 -38.19 61.34 24.84
C LEU A 790 -38.87 61.94 26.07
N ASP A 791 -39.20 61.12 27.07
CA ASP A 791 -39.90 61.56 28.30
C ASP A 791 -39.02 62.48 29.18
N ASN A 792 -37.69 62.41 29.03
CA ASN A 792 -36.73 63.26 29.76
C ASN A 792 -36.33 64.53 29.00
N GLN A 793 -37.08 64.93 27.97
CA GLN A 793 -36.82 66.15 27.20
C GLN A 793 -36.88 67.44 28.03
N GLU A 794 -37.69 67.49 29.09
CA GLU A 794 -37.89 68.71 29.90
C GLU A 794 -37.00 68.79 31.16
N THR A 795 -36.41 67.69 31.63
CA THR A 795 -35.68 67.62 32.92
C THR A 795 -34.15 67.61 32.81
N GLY A 796 -33.62 67.64 31.59
CA GLY A 796 -32.17 67.77 31.35
C GLY A 796 -31.32 66.61 31.88
N TYR A 797 -31.85 65.38 31.83
CA TYR A 797 -31.13 64.13 32.19
C TYR A 797 -30.51 64.08 33.60
N LYS A 798 -30.90 64.95 34.55
CA LYS A 798 -30.26 65.02 35.88
C LYS A 798 -30.42 63.78 36.77
N ASN A 799 -31.39 62.91 36.48
CA ASN A 799 -31.73 61.74 37.32
C ASN A 799 -31.64 60.39 36.60
N VAL A 800 -30.98 60.31 35.44
CA VAL A 800 -30.72 59.03 34.75
C VAL A 800 -29.22 58.79 34.74
N ASP A 801 -28.77 57.68 35.35
CA ASP A 801 -27.37 57.23 35.23
C ASP A 801 -27.08 56.84 33.77
N THR A 802 -26.76 57.83 32.96
CA THR A 802 -26.40 57.69 31.54
C THR A 802 -25.20 56.76 31.36
N ASP A 803 -24.31 56.72 32.34
CA ASP A 803 -23.12 55.88 32.33
C ASP A 803 -23.46 54.40 32.55
N LEU A 804 -24.40 54.10 33.45
CA LEU A 804 -24.86 52.73 33.67
C LEU A 804 -25.59 52.18 32.44
N LEU A 805 -26.41 53.01 31.77
CA LEU A 805 -27.06 52.65 30.51
C LEU A 805 -26.04 52.41 29.40
N ALA A 806 -25.03 53.27 29.26
CA ALA A 806 -23.98 53.09 28.26
C ALA A 806 -23.21 51.78 28.44
N VAL A 807 -22.89 51.42 29.68
CA VAL A 807 -22.22 50.15 30.04
C VAL A 807 -23.10 48.95 29.67
N GLN A 808 -24.39 48.96 30.04
CA GLN A 808 -25.30 47.86 29.77
C GLN A 808 -25.52 47.65 28.26
N ILE A 809 -25.65 48.72 27.48
CA ILE A 809 -25.84 48.65 26.02
C ILE A 809 -24.56 48.13 25.36
N GLY A 810 -23.40 48.74 25.67
CA GLY A 810 -22.12 48.35 25.07
C GLY A 810 -21.75 46.89 25.35
N THR A 811 -21.95 46.43 26.59
CA THR A 811 -21.66 45.03 26.99
C THR A 811 -22.60 44.02 26.32
N SER A 812 -23.90 44.33 26.20
CA SER A 812 -24.87 43.43 25.58
C SER A 812 -24.63 43.28 24.08
N LEU A 813 -24.32 44.38 23.38
CA LEU A 813 -23.98 44.34 21.95
C LEU A 813 -22.67 43.61 21.68
N ALA A 814 -21.66 43.78 22.54
CA ALA A 814 -20.40 43.05 22.42
C ALA A 814 -20.60 41.53 22.56
N LYS A 815 -21.46 41.10 23.50
CA LYS A 815 -21.85 39.69 23.65
C LYS A 815 -22.57 39.17 22.39
N MET A 816 -23.55 39.92 21.85
CA MET A 816 -24.27 39.54 20.63
C MET A 816 -23.31 39.33 19.44
N HIS A 817 -22.44 40.31 19.18
CA HIS A 817 -21.46 40.24 18.08
C HIS A 817 -20.37 39.18 18.29
N SER A 818 -20.06 38.81 19.54
CA SER A 818 -19.14 37.69 19.83
C SER A 818 -19.70 36.34 19.42
N LEU A 819 -21.04 36.21 19.38
CA LEU A 819 -21.75 35.02 18.91
C LEU A 819 -22.00 35.05 17.39
N ASN A 820 -21.48 36.05 16.68
CA ASN A 820 -21.73 36.29 15.26
C ASN A 820 -23.22 36.48 14.93
N VAL A 821 -24.00 37.00 15.88
CA VAL A 821 -25.39 37.42 15.64
C VAL A 821 -25.37 38.89 15.27
N ILE A 822 -25.92 39.24 14.12
CA ILE A 822 -26.11 40.62 13.65
C ILE A 822 -27.60 40.93 13.73
N HIS A 823 -27.99 42.06 14.31
CA HIS A 823 -29.39 42.45 14.45
C HIS A 823 -29.97 42.92 13.11
N GLY A 824 -29.21 43.68 12.33
CA GLY A 824 -29.52 44.10 10.96
C GLY A 824 -30.40 45.36 10.86
N ASP A 825 -31.11 45.70 11.93
CA ASP A 825 -31.92 46.92 12.07
C ASP A 825 -31.97 47.35 13.55
N LEU A 826 -30.80 47.64 14.12
CA LEU A 826 -30.66 47.92 15.55
C LEU A 826 -31.00 49.39 15.86
N THR A 827 -32.18 49.65 16.42
CA THR A 827 -32.62 51.01 16.79
C THR A 827 -32.82 51.15 18.31
N THR A 828 -32.97 52.39 18.78
CA THR A 828 -33.31 52.70 20.19
C THR A 828 -34.66 52.14 20.64
N SER A 829 -35.51 51.71 19.71
CA SER A 829 -36.80 51.06 20.00
C SER A 829 -36.69 49.54 20.19
N ASN A 830 -35.57 48.94 19.77
CA ASN A 830 -35.24 47.52 19.99
C ASN A 830 -34.59 47.27 21.37
N LEU A 831 -34.43 48.32 22.17
CA LEU A 831 -33.81 48.27 23.49
C LEU A 831 -34.83 48.69 24.54
N MET A 832 -35.03 47.86 25.56
CA MET A 832 -36.05 48.05 26.59
C MET A 832 -35.45 47.88 27.99
N LEU A 833 -35.92 48.68 28.95
CA LEU A 833 -35.49 48.60 30.34
C LEU A 833 -36.61 47.99 31.18
N ARG A 834 -36.29 46.91 31.91
CA ARG A 834 -37.26 46.22 32.78
C ARG A 834 -37.56 47.06 34.03
N GLU A 835 -38.84 47.19 34.38
CA GLU A 835 -39.32 48.07 35.48
C GLU A 835 -38.74 47.74 36.86
N LYS A 836 -38.46 46.46 37.16
CA LYS A 836 -38.05 46.01 38.52
C LYS A 836 -36.54 45.97 38.77
N GLU A 837 -35.73 45.86 37.71
CA GLU A 837 -34.29 45.57 37.80
C GLU A 837 -33.43 46.61 37.06
N ASN A 838 -34.04 47.55 36.33
CA ASN A 838 -33.37 48.53 35.47
C ASN A 838 -32.31 47.87 34.57
N SER A 839 -32.59 46.63 34.15
CA SER A 839 -31.76 45.80 33.29
C SER A 839 -32.15 46.00 31.83
N LEU A 840 -31.15 46.07 30.96
CA LEU A 840 -31.33 46.21 29.53
C LEU A 840 -31.71 44.88 28.89
N VAL A 841 -32.83 44.88 28.16
CA VAL A 841 -33.30 43.76 27.35
C VAL A 841 -33.32 44.16 25.89
N VAL A 842 -32.65 43.38 25.03
CA VAL A 842 -32.71 43.56 23.59
C VAL A 842 -33.92 42.80 23.06
N ILE A 843 -34.81 43.50 22.37
CA ILE A 843 -36.08 42.98 21.86
C ILE A 843 -36.15 43.12 20.33
N ASP A 844 -36.96 42.28 19.70
CA ASP A 844 -37.29 42.32 18.27
C ASP A 844 -36.12 42.03 17.30
N PHE A 845 -35.82 40.74 17.10
CA PHE A 845 -34.74 40.23 16.23
C PHE A 845 -35.19 39.99 14.78
N GLY A 846 -36.14 40.79 14.29
CA GLY A 846 -36.88 40.53 13.06
C GLY A 846 -36.04 40.41 11.79
N LEU A 847 -34.90 41.11 11.71
CA LEU A 847 -33.98 41.07 10.56
C LEU A 847 -32.63 40.44 10.92
N SER A 848 -32.57 39.74 12.06
CA SER A 848 -31.32 39.19 12.55
C SER A 848 -30.78 38.07 11.65
N SER A 849 -29.46 38.01 11.55
CA SER A 849 -28.75 37.00 10.77
C SER A 849 -27.49 36.54 11.50
N ILE A 850 -26.96 35.38 11.10
CA ILE A 850 -25.68 34.89 11.60
C ILE A 850 -24.62 35.20 10.55
N SER A 851 -23.71 36.12 10.87
CA SER A 851 -22.61 36.50 9.98
C SER A 851 -21.31 36.65 10.76
N THR A 852 -20.24 36.09 10.20
CA THR A 852 -18.88 36.22 10.73
C THR A 852 -18.16 37.46 10.21
N LEU A 853 -18.76 38.17 9.25
CA LEU A 853 -18.15 39.34 8.63
C LEU A 853 -18.06 40.50 9.62
N ILE A 854 -16.91 41.16 9.64
CA ILE A 854 -16.64 42.30 10.52
C ILE A 854 -17.39 43.55 10.04
N GLU A 855 -17.59 43.68 8.73
CA GLU A 855 -18.34 44.78 8.12
C GLU A 855 -19.80 44.82 8.60
N ASP A 856 -20.48 43.67 8.68
CA ASP A 856 -21.86 43.60 9.15
C ASP A 856 -22.01 44.06 10.61
N LYS A 857 -21.02 43.75 11.48
CA LYS A 857 -20.97 44.21 12.87
C LYS A 857 -20.78 45.72 12.96
N ALA A 858 -19.99 46.30 12.06
CA ALA A 858 -19.77 47.74 11.99
C ALA A 858 -21.01 48.48 11.44
N VAL A 859 -21.71 47.90 10.47
CA VAL A 859 -22.98 48.44 9.96
C VAL A 859 -24.05 48.46 11.04
N ASP A 860 -24.18 47.41 11.86
CA ASP A 860 -25.17 47.34 12.95
C ASP A 860 -24.94 48.46 13.99
N LEU A 861 -23.68 48.73 14.35
CA LEU A 861 -23.31 49.84 15.23
C LEU A 861 -23.59 51.21 14.60
N TYR A 862 -23.34 51.36 13.30
CA TYR A 862 -23.61 52.60 12.57
C TYR A 862 -25.12 52.90 12.47
N VAL A 863 -25.96 51.87 12.28
CA VAL A 863 -27.43 52.03 12.27
C VAL A 863 -27.90 52.50 13.65
N LEU A 864 -27.37 51.92 14.73
CA LEU A 864 -27.67 52.35 16.09
C LEU A 864 -27.22 53.81 16.35
N GLU A 865 -26.04 54.22 15.88
CA GLU A 865 -25.55 55.60 15.97
C GLU A 865 -26.54 56.60 15.36
N ARG A 866 -27.07 56.28 14.17
CA ARG A 866 -28.07 57.12 13.50
C ARG A 866 -29.40 57.12 14.22
N ALA A 867 -29.80 56.00 14.81
CA ALA A 867 -31.01 55.94 15.63
C ALA A 867 -30.91 56.86 16.86
N PHE A 868 -29.78 56.85 17.59
CA PHE A 868 -29.55 57.76 18.72
C PHE A 868 -29.55 59.23 18.29
N ALA A 869 -28.78 59.57 17.25
CA ALA A 869 -28.72 60.92 16.70
C ALA A 869 -30.09 61.45 16.24
N SER A 870 -30.96 60.58 15.73
CA SER A 870 -32.33 60.96 15.33
C SER A 870 -33.28 61.18 16.51
N THR A 871 -33.01 60.57 17.67
CA THR A 871 -33.89 60.67 18.84
C THR A 871 -33.62 61.89 19.70
N HIS A 872 -32.36 62.36 19.84
CA HIS A 872 -32.04 63.57 20.60
C HIS A 872 -30.62 64.14 20.31
N PRO A 873 -30.42 65.48 20.24
CA PRO A 873 -29.12 66.10 19.94
C PRO A 873 -28.00 65.81 20.95
N GLN A 874 -28.33 65.68 22.25
CA GLN A 874 -27.35 65.46 23.31
C GLN A 874 -26.90 63.99 23.48
N THR A 875 -27.38 63.06 22.66
CA THR A 875 -27.05 61.62 22.79
C THR A 875 -25.76 61.20 22.08
N GLU A 876 -25.07 62.12 21.38
CA GLU A 876 -23.78 61.81 20.74
C GLU A 876 -22.72 61.39 21.77
N LEU A 877 -22.63 62.13 22.89
CA LEU A 877 -21.73 61.81 24.00
C LEU A 877 -22.07 60.47 24.67
N LEU A 878 -23.36 60.11 24.72
CA LEU A 878 -23.81 58.82 25.25
C LEU A 878 -23.40 57.68 24.32
N PHE A 879 -23.53 57.87 23.01
CA PHE A 879 -23.16 56.87 22.02
C PHE A 879 -21.65 56.64 21.97
N GLU A 880 -20.84 57.69 22.09
CA GLU A 880 -19.37 57.55 22.20
C GLU A 880 -18.98 56.67 23.39
N LYS A 881 -19.59 56.87 24.56
CA LYS A 881 -19.40 56.00 25.74
C LYS A 881 -19.85 54.56 25.47
N ILE A 882 -20.98 54.34 24.79
CA ILE A 882 -21.45 53.00 24.40
C ILE A 882 -20.40 52.28 23.55
N VAL A 883 -19.83 52.98 22.55
CA VAL A 883 -18.83 52.39 21.66
C VAL A 883 -17.53 52.09 22.40
N GLU A 884 -17.10 52.96 23.32
CA GLU A 884 -15.94 52.71 24.17
C GLU A 884 -16.10 51.40 24.99
N PHE A 885 -17.25 51.24 25.66
CA PHE A 885 -17.53 50.02 26.43
C PHE A 885 -17.73 48.79 25.54
N TYR A 886 -18.29 48.94 24.35
CA TYR A 886 -18.41 47.86 23.37
C TYR A 886 -17.03 47.36 22.91
N LEU A 887 -16.13 48.29 22.56
CA LEU A 887 -14.77 47.95 22.11
C LEU A 887 -13.95 47.29 23.22
N LYS A 888 -14.10 47.74 24.47
CA LYS A 888 -13.42 47.15 25.63
C LYS A 888 -13.78 45.67 25.84
N ASN A 889 -15.00 45.27 25.50
CA ASN A 889 -15.52 43.92 25.70
C ASN A 889 -15.50 43.04 24.44
N SER A 890 -15.05 43.56 23.29
CA SER A 890 -14.99 42.82 22.03
C SER A 890 -13.59 42.29 21.72
N LYS A 891 -13.49 41.00 21.35
CA LYS A 891 -12.21 40.35 20.98
C LYS A 891 -11.58 40.91 19.70
N GLN A 892 -12.36 41.55 18.83
CA GLN A 892 -11.94 42.08 17.52
C GLN A 892 -12.02 43.62 17.44
N SER A 893 -11.87 44.30 18.57
CA SER A 893 -12.11 45.74 18.73
C SER A 893 -11.40 46.63 17.70
N LYS A 894 -10.09 46.42 17.46
CA LYS A 894 -9.31 47.23 16.50
C LYS A 894 -9.82 47.15 15.06
N GLN A 895 -10.22 45.96 14.62
CA GLN A 895 -10.73 45.72 13.26
C GLN A 895 -12.16 46.25 13.08
N ILE A 896 -12.99 46.15 14.12
CA ILE A 896 -14.36 46.67 14.10
C ILE A 896 -14.34 48.20 14.11
N TRP A 897 -13.46 48.84 14.88
CA TRP A 897 -13.32 50.30 14.92
C TRP A 897 -12.91 50.88 13.55
N THR A 898 -11.85 50.33 12.94
CA THR A 898 -11.41 50.74 11.60
C THR A 898 -12.53 50.56 10.56
N LYS A 899 -13.28 49.45 10.63
CA LYS A 899 -14.45 49.27 9.74
C LYS A 899 -15.63 50.18 10.04
N LEU A 900 -15.86 50.56 11.29
CA LEU A 900 -16.88 51.55 11.64
C LEU A 900 -16.54 52.92 11.06
N GLU A 901 -15.27 53.34 11.10
CA GLU A 901 -14.79 54.56 10.45
C GLU A 901 -14.93 54.49 8.92
N ASP A 902 -14.59 53.36 8.30
CA ASP A 902 -14.83 53.13 6.87
C ASP A 902 -16.32 53.25 6.50
N VAL A 903 -17.22 52.70 7.33
CA VAL A 903 -18.67 52.78 7.11
C VAL A 903 -19.17 54.22 7.30
N ARG A 904 -18.68 54.95 8.31
CA ARG A 904 -18.99 56.38 8.53
C ARG A 904 -18.58 57.25 7.34
N THR A 905 -17.38 57.02 6.78
CA THR A 905 -16.88 57.78 5.62
C THR A 905 -17.67 57.48 4.35
N ARG A 906 -18.11 56.22 4.14
CA ARG A 906 -19.02 55.85 3.05
C ARG A 906 -20.42 56.44 3.23
N GLY A 907 -20.94 56.45 4.46
CA GLY A 907 -22.25 57.02 4.79
C GLY A 907 -22.34 58.54 4.55
N ARG A 908 -21.24 59.28 4.77
CA ARG A 908 -21.16 60.73 4.50
C ARG A 908 -21.30 61.09 3.00
N LYS A 909 -20.98 60.18 2.07
CA LYS A 909 -21.15 60.46 0.62
C LYS A 909 -22.61 60.45 0.15
N ARG A 910 -23.57 60.04 0.97
CA ARG A 910 -25.01 60.08 0.63
C ARG A 910 -25.77 61.31 1.13
N SER A 911 -25.15 62.20 1.91
CA SER A 911 -25.80 63.43 2.39
C SER A 911 -25.49 64.68 1.55
N MET A 912 -25.17 64.53 0.25
CA MET A 912 -25.00 65.65 -0.70
C MET A 912 -25.58 65.34 -2.09
N VAL A 913 -26.70 64.60 -2.17
CA VAL A 913 -27.60 64.66 -3.33
C VAL A 913 -29.02 64.52 -2.80
N GLY A 914 -29.56 65.64 -2.32
CA GLY A 914 -30.99 65.90 -2.20
C GLY A 914 -31.30 67.02 -3.16
#